data_AF-A0A8T2ASK8-F1
#
_entry.id   AF-A0A8T2ASK8-F1
#
_cell.length_a   1.000
_cell.length_b   1.000
_cell.length_c   1.000
_cell.angle_alpha   90.00
_cell.angle_beta   90.00
_cell.angle_gamma   90.00
#
_symmetry.space_group_name_H-M   'P 1'
#
loop_
_entity.id
_entity.type
_entity.pdbx_description
1 polymer ?
#
loop_
_entity_poly.entity_id
_entity_poly.type
_entity_poly.pdbx_seq_one_letter_code
_entity_poly.pdbx_strand_id
1 'polypeptide(L)'
;MDAPALDGTAPRRNRRKVSRKNYDENAMDELIEKQLGGNSKKKYRTKQDLEKETETEALIALSVGFPIDELLEEEIRAGVVRELGGKEQNDYIVVRNHIVARWRSNVGIWLLKDQIRETVSSDFEHLISAAYDFLLFNGYINFGVSPLFAPYIPEEGTEGSVIVVGAGLAGLAAARQLLSFGFKVLVLEGRSRPGGRVYTQKMGDKDRFKAVELGGSVITGLHANPLGVLARQLSIPLHKVRDNCPLYNSEGALVDKVADSNVEFGFNKLLDKVTEVREMMEGAAKKISLGEVLETLRVLYGVAKDSEERKLFDWHLANLEYANAGCLSNLSAAYWDQDDPYEMGGDHCFLAGGNWRLINALAEGVPIIYGKSVDTIKYGDGGVEVISGSQIFQADMILCTVPLGVLKKRSIKFEPELPRRKQAAIDRLGFGLLNKVAILFPSVFWGDELDTFGCLNESSINRGEFFLFYAYHTVSGGPALVALVAGEAAQRFECTEPSVLLHRVLKKLRGIYGPKGVVVPDPIQTVCTRWGSDPLSYGSYSHVRVGSSGVDYDILAESVCNRLFFAGEATTRQHPATMHGAYLSGLREASQILHVANYFRTNPKKPVQRYSGVNMNVLEDLFKRPDIATGKLSFVFNPLTEDPKSFGLVRVCFDNFEDDPTNRLQLYSILSREQANKIQELDESSNESKLSCLMNTLGLKLMGANSVLDTGGDLVEEILSRVPMTSLRAIRSTCKKWNSLSKNQIFGRKATAARKQFMGFMMKDSRLCSIEFDLQGIRNEDGNFVDPSIKQVSILNQVEVSNVFHCDGLLLCVLEDNSRLLVWNPYLGQTRWIQPRNTFLSHDRYALGYDKNRNHKILRIFYVIDRVSGFEIYDFSSNSWKDLHVTPDWEIMPPRRGVSLKGNTYFPAQKRTIAGVGTRRIIKSEDFLVCFDFTRERFGPLLPLPFHSYNVRLFVYLSCVRDDQLAVLYQRLDTYDGTIEFCVTDKIDPNAVSWNFFLKQVIGFTVKPCAGSFFIDQEKKVAVVFDLDVYKKVKQCRYQTAHIIGQDGYFKSVNIGQARDLGRTTGVPSSVVKGFCFPLVCSSYVPSLVQLQINQPQGIRNESHD
;
A
#
# COMPACT_ATOMS: atom_id res chain seq x y z
N MET A 1 -60.78 29.70 -26.55
CA MET A 1 -61.20 30.36 -27.78
C MET A 1 -60.17 30.05 -28.84
N ASP A 2 -60.70 29.54 -29.93
CA ASP A 2 -60.09 28.92 -31.09
C ASP A 2 -58.98 29.74 -31.76
N ALA A 3 -57.98 29.04 -32.31
CA ALA A 3 -57.70 29.07 -33.75
C ALA A 3 -56.61 28.05 -34.15
N PRO A 4 -56.90 27.12 -35.07
CA PRO A 4 -55.96 26.19 -35.71
C PRO A 4 -55.55 26.61 -37.15
N ALA A 5 -54.59 25.83 -37.70
CA ALA A 5 -54.32 25.53 -39.12
C ALA A 5 -53.58 26.57 -40.01
N LEU A 6 -52.34 26.30 -40.44
CA LEU A 6 -51.85 25.70 -41.72
C LEU A 6 -51.69 26.78 -42.82
N ASP A 7 -50.66 26.88 -43.67
CA ASP A 7 -49.87 25.88 -44.39
C ASP A 7 -48.65 26.51 -45.13
N GLY A 8 -47.68 25.71 -45.59
CA GLY A 8 -46.92 25.98 -46.85
C GLY A 8 -45.48 26.54 -46.84
N THR A 9 -44.49 25.67 -46.55
CA THR A 9 -43.22 25.34 -47.30
C THR A 9 -42.53 26.38 -48.24
N ALA A 10 -41.20 26.55 -48.39
CA ALA A 10 -39.93 25.84 -48.07
C ALA A 10 -38.71 26.81 -48.31
N PRO A 11 -37.39 26.45 -48.28
CA PRO A 11 -36.66 25.31 -47.68
C PRO A 11 -35.52 25.74 -46.70
N ARG A 12 -35.21 24.87 -45.73
CA ARG A 12 -34.10 25.03 -44.76
C ARG A 12 -32.75 24.63 -45.35
N ARG A 13 -31.77 25.54 -45.32
CA ARG A 13 -30.33 25.22 -45.46
C ARG A 13 -29.79 24.73 -44.11
N ASN A 14 -29.15 23.56 -44.13
CA ASN A 14 -28.52 22.88 -43.00
C ASN A 14 -27.46 23.73 -42.29
N ARG A 15 -27.73 24.15 -41.05
CA ARG A 15 -26.67 24.46 -40.06
C ARG A 15 -26.26 23.16 -39.39
N ARG A 16 -25.04 22.67 -39.69
CA ARG A 16 -24.40 21.58 -38.95
C ARG A 16 -24.36 21.93 -37.46
N LYS A 17 -25.07 21.17 -36.63
CA LYS A 17 -24.90 21.17 -35.17
C LYS A 17 -23.52 20.59 -34.85
N VAL A 18 -22.63 21.42 -34.33
CA VAL A 18 -21.37 20.98 -33.73
C VAL A 18 -21.73 20.21 -32.45
N SER A 19 -21.37 18.93 -32.42
CA SER A 19 -21.49 18.06 -31.25
C SER A 19 -20.51 18.54 -30.17
N ARG A 20 -21.02 19.13 -29.08
CA ARG A 20 -20.23 19.45 -27.88
C ARG A 20 -19.98 18.15 -27.11
N LYS A 21 -18.77 17.60 -27.20
CA LYS A 21 -18.31 16.49 -26.36
C LYS A 21 -17.88 17.03 -24.99
N ASN A 22 -18.84 17.34 -24.12
CA ASN A 22 -18.60 17.56 -22.70
C ASN A 22 -18.85 16.24 -21.95
N TYR A 23 -18.04 15.93 -20.95
CA TYR A 23 -18.30 14.81 -20.03
C TYR A 23 -19.47 15.20 -19.11
N ASP A 24 -20.55 14.43 -19.12
CA ASP A 24 -21.73 14.64 -18.26
C ASP A 24 -21.77 13.55 -17.19
N GLU A 25 -21.29 13.88 -15.99
CA GLU A 25 -21.27 12.93 -14.87
C GLU A 25 -22.66 12.65 -14.29
N ASN A 26 -23.70 13.42 -14.61
CA ASN A 26 -25.06 13.06 -14.19
C ASN A 26 -25.52 11.73 -14.84
N ALA A 27 -24.94 11.37 -16.00
CA ALA A 27 -25.15 10.06 -16.61
C ALA A 27 -24.51 8.91 -15.79
N MET A 28 -23.46 9.17 -15.01
CA MET A 28 -22.89 8.20 -14.07
C MET A 28 -23.78 8.01 -12.84
N ASP A 29 -24.48 9.05 -12.39
CA ASP A 29 -25.45 8.96 -11.29
C ASP A 29 -26.63 8.09 -11.71
N GLU A 30 -27.18 8.30 -12.91
CA GLU A 30 -28.18 7.41 -13.49
C GLU A 30 -27.66 5.98 -13.68
N LEU A 31 -26.38 5.80 -14.05
CA LEU A 31 -25.76 4.48 -14.24
C LEU A 31 -25.56 3.75 -12.91
N ILE A 32 -25.08 4.44 -11.87
CA ILE A 32 -24.87 3.92 -10.52
C ILE A 32 -26.21 3.66 -9.84
N GLU A 33 -27.18 4.57 -9.94
CA GLU A 33 -28.53 4.39 -9.40
C GLU A 33 -29.28 3.24 -10.10
N LYS A 34 -29.07 3.06 -11.41
CA LYS A 34 -29.61 1.91 -12.16
C LYS A 34 -28.91 0.60 -11.80
N GLN A 35 -27.63 0.62 -11.42
CA GLN A 35 -26.90 -0.56 -10.92
C GLN A 35 -27.21 -0.90 -9.45
N LEU A 36 -27.49 0.09 -8.60
CA LEU A 36 -27.89 -0.06 -7.20
C LEU A 36 -29.41 -0.30 -7.03
N GLY A 37 -30.16 -0.40 -8.13
CA GLY A 37 -31.59 -0.67 -8.13
C GLY A 37 -32.40 0.53 -7.63
N GLY A 38 -32.57 1.54 -8.49
CA GLY A 38 -33.40 2.71 -8.23
C GLY A 38 -34.79 2.36 -7.68
N ASN A 39 -35.35 3.29 -6.88
CA ASN A 39 -36.62 3.29 -6.12
C ASN A 39 -37.80 2.50 -6.72
N SER A 40 -37.67 1.19 -6.81
CA SER A 40 -38.66 0.28 -7.35
C SER A 40 -39.13 -0.63 -6.21
N LYS A 41 -40.38 -0.36 -5.83
CA LYS A 41 -41.18 -1.05 -4.80
C LYS A 41 -40.81 -2.53 -4.64
N LYS A 42 -40.48 -2.92 -3.41
CA LYS A 42 -40.49 -4.28 -2.82
C LYS A 42 -40.84 -5.40 -3.83
N LYS A 43 -39.87 -5.82 -4.64
CA LYS A 43 -39.90 -7.14 -5.30
C LYS A 43 -38.88 -8.03 -4.60
N TYR A 44 -39.24 -9.30 -4.43
CA TYR A 44 -38.40 -10.33 -3.82
C TYR A 44 -37.02 -10.36 -4.51
N ARG A 45 -35.99 -9.85 -3.84
CA ARG A 45 -34.59 -9.88 -4.31
C ARG A 45 -34.05 -11.30 -4.10
N THR A 46 -33.37 -11.86 -5.10
CA THR A 46 -32.72 -13.17 -4.97
C THR A 46 -31.39 -13.04 -4.22
N LYS A 47 -30.86 -14.14 -3.70
CA LYS A 47 -29.55 -14.15 -3.02
C LYS A 47 -28.41 -13.68 -3.95
N GLN A 48 -28.49 -14.04 -5.23
CA GLN A 48 -27.52 -13.60 -6.25
C GLN A 48 -27.56 -12.09 -6.51
N ASP A 49 -28.74 -11.48 -6.45
CA ASP A 49 -28.88 -10.02 -6.60
C ASP A 49 -28.20 -9.27 -5.45
N LEU A 50 -28.34 -9.76 -4.22
CA LEU A 50 -27.72 -9.18 -3.02
C LEU A 50 -26.18 -9.35 -3.01
N GLU A 51 -25.68 -10.50 -3.46
CA GLU A 51 -24.23 -10.73 -3.61
C GLU A 51 -23.62 -9.76 -4.62
N LYS A 52 -24.27 -9.56 -5.77
CA LYS A 52 -23.82 -8.61 -6.80
C LYS A 52 -23.87 -7.15 -6.35
N GLU A 53 -24.89 -6.76 -5.59
CA GLU A 53 -25.01 -5.44 -4.97
C GLU A 53 -23.82 -5.20 -4.02
N THR A 54 -23.54 -6.15 -3.14
CA THR A 54 -22.42 -6.09 -2.19
C THR A 54 -21.05 -5.99 -2.89
N GLU A 55 -20.83 -6.75 -3.97
CA GLU A 55 -19.61 -6.64 -4.79
C GLU A 55 -19.48 -5.25 -5.42
N THR A 56 -20.58 -4.68 -5.92
CA THR A 56 -20.59 -3.34 -6.52
C THR A 56 -20.26 -2.27 -5.47
N GLU A 57 -20.84 -2.37 -4.28
CA GLU A 57 -20.57 -1.46 -3.15
C GLU A 57 -19.11 -1.53 -2.70
N ALA A 58 -18.54 -2.74 -2.65
CA ALA A 58 -17.12 -2.93 -2.33
C ALA A 58 -16.19 -2.31 -3.39
N LEU A 59 -16.53 -2.41 -4.68
CA LEU A 59 -15.78 -1.74 -5.76
C LEU A 59 -15.86 -0.22 -5.68
N ILE A 60 -17.02 0.34 -5.31
CA ILE A 60 -17.17 1.78 -5.07
C ILE A 60 -16.32 2.22 -3.88
N ALA A 61 -16.33 1.46 -2.78
CA ALA A 61 -15.49 1.74 -1.61
C ALA A 61 -13.99 1.68 -1.96
N LEU A 62 -13.57 0.69 -2.73
CA LEU A 62 -12.20 0.58 -3.25
C LEU A 62 -11.80 1.79 -4.08
N SER A 63 -12.71 2.30 -4.92
CA SER A 63 -12.46 3.48 -5.75
C SER A 63 -12.22 4.76 -4.95
N VAL A 64 -12.48 4.78 -3.64
CA VAL A 64 -12.26 5.92 -2.75
C VAL A 64 -11.25 5.62 -1.64
N GLY A 65 -10.48 4.53 -1.77
CA GLY A 65 -9.35 4.20 -0.91
C GLY A 65 -9.64 3.21 0.21
N PHE A 66 -10.83 2.59 0.26
CA PHE A 66 -11.13 1.55 1.24
C PHE A 66 -10.81 0.16 0.71
N PRO A 67 -9.96 -0.64 1.37
CA PRO A 67 -9.74 -2.03 0.97
C PRO A 67 -11.04 -2.84 1.07
N ILE A 68 -11.21 -3.79 0.16
CA ILE A 68 -12.45 -4.57 -0.02
C ILE A 68 -12.81 -5.34 1.25
N ASP A 69 -11.82 -5.93 1.91
CA ASP A 69 -11.96 -6.92 2.98
C ASP A 69 -11.10 -6.61 4.22
N GLU A 70 -10.53 -5.40 4.29
CA GLU A 70 -9.71 -4.96 5.42
C GLU A 70 -10.20 -3.61 6.00
N LEU A 71 -9.76 -3.32 7.22
CA LEU A 71 -9.93 -2.00 7.84
C LEU A 71 -8.71 -1.13 7.52
N LEU A 72 -8.94 0.17 7.37
CA LEU A 72 -7.87 1.15 7.37
C LEU A 72 -7.21 1.27 8.75
N GLU A 73 -5.96 1.71 8.78
CA GLU A 73 -5.26 2.03 10.02
C GLU A 73 -6.00 3.12 10.82
N GLU A 74 -6.62 4.07 10.15
CA GLU A 74 -7.48 5.10 10.74
C GLU A 74 -8.72 4.48 11.42
N GLU A 75 -9.35 3.48 10.78
CA GLU A 75 -10.52 2.77 11.32
C GLU A 75 -10.13 1.98 12.57
N ILE A 76 -8.98 1.31 12.53
CA ILE A 76 -8.43 0.57 13.68
C ILE A 76 -8.14 1.52 14.84
N ARG A 77 -7.48 2.66 14.59
CA ARG A 77 -7.20 3.66 15.63
C ARG A 77 -8.46 4.29 16.21
N ALA A 78 -9.50 4.44 15.41
CA ALA A 78 -10.80 4.95 15.86
C ALA A 78 -11.59 3.92 16.68
N GLY A 79 -11.16 2.65 16.72
CA GLY A 79 -11.83 1.61 17.48
C GLY A 79 -13.24 1.30 16.97
N VAL A 80 -13.43 1.32 15.64
CA VAL A 80 -14.75 1.15 15.01
C VAL A 80 -15.38 -0.24 15.25
N VAL A 81 -14.57 -1.21 15.66
CA VAL A 81 -14.99 -2.56 16.08
C VAL A 81 -14.31 -2.91 17.41
N ARG A 82 -14.90 -3.85 18.16
CA ARG A 82 -14.40 -4.22 19.49
C ARG A 82 -13.21 -5.17 19.42
N GLU A 83 -13.24 -6.08 18.46
CA GLU A 83 -12.21 -7.08 18.24
C GLU A 83 -11.76 -7.09 16.77
N LEU A 84 -10.45 -7.11 16.55
CA LEU A 84 -9.87 -7.19 15.21
C LEU A 84 -9.87 -8.64 14.73
N GLY A 85 -10.34 -8.84 13.50
CA GLY A 85 -10.53 -10.15 12.89
C GLY A 85 -11.77 -10.86 13.42
N GLY A 86 -12.64 -11.32 12.51
CA GLY A 86 -13.86 -12.06 12.87
C GLY A 86 -15.10 -11.50 12.20
N LYS A 87 -16.27 -11.93 12.69
CA LYS A 87 -17.57 -11.62 12.08
C LYS A 87 -17.91 -10.13 12.19
N GLU A 88 -17.68 -9.50 13.34
CA GLU A 88 -17.99 -8.07 13.55
C GLU A 88 -17.23 -7.17 12.57
N GLN A 89 -15.94 -7.42 12.35
CA GLN A 89 -15.14 -6.69 11.36
C GLN A 89 -15.70 -6.85 9.94
N ASN A 90 -16.06 -8.07 9.54
CA ASN A 90 -16.62 -8.31 8.22
C ASN A 90 -17.98 -7.61 8.04
N ASP A 91 -18.83 -7.67 9.07
CA ASP A 91 -20.13 -7.00 9.07
C ASP A 91 -19.95 -5.46 9.01
N TYR A 92 -18.98 -4.91 9.75
CA TYR A 92 -18.63 -3.49 9.69
C TYR A 92 -18.19 -3.07 8.28
N ILE A 93 -17.31 -3.85 7.63
CA ILE A 93 -16.81 -3.55 6.29
C ILE A 93 -17.96 -3.48 5.28
N VAL A 94 -18.91 -4.41 5.36
CA VAL A 94 -20.11 -4.41 4.50
C VAL A 94 -20.96 -3.16 4.77
N VAL A 95 -21.23 -2.82 6.03
CA VAL A 95 -22.00 -1.62 6.39
C VAL A 95 -21.29 -0.34 5.94
N ARG A 96 -19.96 -0.24 6.14
CA ARG A 96 -19.13 0.88 5.68
C ARG A 96 -19.19 1.04 4.17
N ASN A 97 -19.02 -0.06 3.41
CA ASN A 97 -19.10 -0.04 1.95
C ASN A 97 -20.49 0.41 1.47
N HIS A 98 -21.54 -0.09 2.12
CA HIS A 98 -22.93 0.30 1.82
C HIS A 98 -23.15 1.80 1.99
N ILE A 99 -22.73 2.38 3.11
CA ILE A 99 -22.89 3.81 3.40
C ILE A 99 -22.13 4.66 2.36
N VAL A 100 -20.89 4.29 2.04
CA VAL A 100 -20.09 4.99 1.02
C VAL A 100 -20.77 4.94 -0.35
N ALA A 101 -21.23 3.77 -0.77
CA ALA A 101 -21.91 3.59 -2.05
C ALA A 101 -23.21 4.38 -2.14
N ARG A 102 -24.01 4.37 -1.06
CA ARG A 102 -25.25 5.15 -0.93
C ARG A 102 -25.00 6.65 -1.04
N TRP A 103 -23.90 7.15 -0.49
CA TRP A 103 -23.57 8.56 -0.66
C TRP A 103 -23.09 8.86 -2.08
N ARG A 104 -22.24 8.00 -2.65
CA ARG A 104 -21.63 8.20 -3.96
C ARG A 104 -22.62 8.12 -5.12
N SER A 105 -23.77 7.46 -4.93
CA SER A 105 -24.85 7.41 -5.91
C SER A 105 -25.55 8.76 -6.10
N ASN A 106 -25.61 9.59 -5.05
CA ASN A 106 -26.11 10.96 -5.15
C ASN A 106 -25.36 11.86 -4.18
N VAL A 107 -24.24 12.42 -4.63
CA VAL A 107 -23.38 13.31 -3.83
C VAL A 107 -23.96 14.70 -3.59
N GLY A 108 -25.19 14.97 -4.03
CA GLY A 108 -25.87 16.25 -3.87
C GLY A 108 -26.72 16.36 -2.59
N ILE A 109 -27.08 15.25 -1.94
CA ILE A 109 -28.07 15.23 -0.84
C ILE A 109 -27.48 14.65 0.44
N TRP A 110 -27.47 15.40 1.53
CA TRP A 110 -26.93 14.92 2.81
C TRP A 110 -27.51 13.54 3.20
N LEU A 111 -26.65 12.52 3.24
CA LEU A 111 -27.04 11.16 3.58
C LEU A 111 -27.31 11.08 5.08
N LEU A 112 -28.55 10.83 5.50
CA LEU A 112 -28.93 10.74 6.90
C LEU A 112 -28.73 9.34 7.46
N LYS A 113 -28.39 9.27 8.76
CA LYS A 113 -28.25 7.99 9.47
C LYS A 113 -29.57 7.17 9.42
N ASP A 114 -30.72 7.83 9.48
CA ASP A 114 -32.04 7.17 9.36
C ASP A 114 -32.25 6.48 8.01
N GLN A 115 -31.73 7.06 6.91
CA GLN A 115 -31.83 6.43 5.59
C GLN A 115 -31.01 5.14 5.50
N ILE A 116 -29.96 5.00 6.31
CA ILE A 116 -29.18 3.75 6.43
C ILE A 116 -29.93 2.72 7.27
N ARG A 117 -30.66 3.15 8.31
CA ARG A 117 -31.50 2.26 9.14
C ARG A 117 -32.66 1.64 8.36
N GLU A 118 -33.07 2.26 7.25
CA GLU A 118 -34.08 1.70 6.36
C GLU A 118 -33.55 0.54 5.49
N THR A 119 -32.24 0.46 5.27
CA THR A 119 -31.61 -0.48 4.34
C THR A 119 -30.75 -1.54 5.02
N VAL A 120 -30.32 -1.31 6.26
CA VAL A 120 -29.50 -2.22 7.07
C VAL A 120 -30.30 -2.70 8.28
N SER A 121 -30.17 -3.99 8.65
CA SER A 121 -30.87 -4.56 9.83
C SER A 121 -30.53 -3.79 11.11
N SER A 122 -31.53 -3.60 11.98
CA SER A 122 -31.36 -2.99 13.30
C SER A 122 -30.39 -3.76 14.21
N ASP A 123 -30.13 -5.03 13.91
CA ASP A 123 -29.13 -5.85 14.62
C ASP A 123 -27.70 -5.29 14.49
N PHE A 124 -27.46 -4.42 13.49
CA PHE A 124 -26.16 -3.79 13.23
C PHE A 124 -26.11 -2.30 13.64
N GLU A 125 -27.03 -1.81 14.48
CA GLU A 125 -27.13 -0.37 14.83
C GLU A 125 -25.81 0.21 15.37
N HIS A 126 -25.05 -0.55 16.16
CA HIS A 126 -23.76 -0.07 16.66
C HIS A 126 -22.70 0.06 15.54
N LEU A 127 -22.72 -0.84 14.56
CA LEU A 127 -21.85 -0.78 13.38
C LEU A 127 -22.27 0.33 12.42
N ILE A 128 -23.58 0.55 12.23
CA ILE A 128 -24.11 1.68 11.47
C ILE A 128 -23.62 2.99 12.08
N SER A 129 -23.73 3.13 13.41
CA SER A 129 -23.28 4.33 14.10
C SER A 129 -21.77 4.52 13.98
N ALA A 130 -20.97 3.48 14.26
CA ALA A 130 -19.52 3.53 14.15
C ALA A 130 -19.04 3.87 12.73
N ALA A 131 -19.58 3.21 11.70
CA ALA A 131 -19.20 3.43 10.31
C ALA A 131 -19.64 4.81 9.83
N TYR A 132 -20.89 5.21 10.11
CA TYR A 132 -21.40 6.52 9.69
C TYR A 132 -20.60 7.67 10.31
N ASP A 133 -20.35 7.59 11.62
CA ASP A 133 -19.62 8.65 12.34
C ASP A 133 -18.16 8.71 11.88
N PHE A 134 -17.51 7.56 11.70
CA PHE A 134 -16.16 7.51 11.14
C PHE A 134 -16.09 8.15 9.74
N LEU A 135 -17.01 7.78 8.85
CA LEU A 135 -17.05 8.28 7.48
C LEU A 135 -17.36 9.78 7.41
N LEU A 136 -18.28 10.27 8.25
CA LEU A 136 -18.66 11.67 8.32
C LEU A 136 -17.50 12.53 8.85
N PHE A 137 -16.95 12.16 10.01
CA PHE A 137 -15.93 12.97 10.68
C PHE A 137 -14.59 12.98 9.94
N ASN A 138 -14.26 11.91 9.20
CA ASN A 138 -13.06 11.88 8.36
C ASN A 138 -13.29 12.37 6.92
N GLY A 139 -14.49 12.86 6.60
CA GLY A 139 -14.77 13.51 5.31
C GLY A 139 -14.85 12.56 4.12
N TYR A 140 -15.31 11.32 4.33
CA TYR A 140 -15.60 10.36 3.26
C TYR A 140 -17.03 10.49 2.72
N ILE A 141 -17.96 10.96 3.56
CA ILE A 141 -19.34 11.26 3.19
C ILE A 141 -19.74 12.68 3.60
N ASN A 142 -20.81 13.20 3.00
CA ASN A 142 -21.46 14.48 3.35
C ASN A 142 -20.52 15.71 3.37
N PHE A 143 -19.37 15.62 2.69
CA PHE A 143 -18.48 16.76 2.50
C PHE A 143 -18.84 17.56 1.24
N GLY A 144 -18.37 18.80 1.19
CA GLY A 144 -18.35 19.60 -0.03
C GLY A 144 -19.24 20.82 0.02
N VAL A 145 -19.93 21.09 -1.09
CA VAL A 145 -20.51 22.40 -1.43
C VAL A 145 -21.96 22.35 -1.90
N SER A 146 -22.66 21.23 -1.70
CA SER A 146 -24.08 21.17 -2.07
C SER A 146 -24.88 22.24 -1.30
N PRO A 147 -25.72 23.06 -1.96
CA PRO A 147 -26.60 24.01 -1.29
C PRO A 147 -27.58 23.34 -0.32
N LEU A 148 -27.91 22.06 -0.55
CA LEU A 148 -28.80 21.28 0.31
C LEU A 148 -28.17 20.92 1.66
N PHE A 149 -26.89 21.21 1.88
CA PHE A 149 -26.23 20.95 3.16
C PHE A 149 -26.48 22.03 4.21
N ALA A 150 -26.89 23.24 3.79
CA ALA A 150 -27.08 24.36 4.71
C ALA A 150 -27.96 24.04 5.95
N PRO A 151 -29.08 23.29 5.83
CA PRO A 151 -29.91 22.94 6.98
C PRO A 151 -29.25 22.00 8.01
N TYR A 152 -28.16 21.33 7.65
CA TYR A 152 -27.45 20.37 8.51
C TYR A 152 -26.25 20.99 9.23
N ILE A 153 -25.91 22.24 8.91
CA ILE A 153 -24.86 22.98 9.60
C ILE A 153 -25.51 23.67 10.81
N PRO A 154 -25.04 23.39 12.04
CA PRO A 154 -25.58 24.03 13.24
C PRO A 154 -25.49 25.56 13.18
N GLU A 155 -26.57 26.25 13.55
CA GLU A 155 -26.60 27.73 13.58
C GLU A 155 -25.74 28.31 14.73
N GLU A 156 -25.66 27.58 15.86
CA GLU A 156 -24.85 27.96 17.02
C GLU A 156 -23.64 27.02 17.19
N GLY A 157 -22.47 27.61 17.44
CA GLY A 157 -21.24 26.86 17.66
C GLY A 157 -21.15 26.31 19.08
N THR A 158 -21.36 25.01 19.27
CA THR A 158 -21.34 24.31 20.57
C THR A 158 -20.04 23.56 20.86
N GLU A 159 -19.14 23.44 19.87
CA GLU A 159 -17.90 22.64 19.98
C GLU A 159 -16.64 23.44 20.33
N GLY A 160 -16.75 24.76 20.48
CA GLY A 160 -15.64 25.68 20.73
C GLY A 160 -15.30 26.53 19.51
N SER A 161 -14.18 27.25 19.57
CA SER A 161 -13.78 28.24 18.58
C SER A 161 -12.46 27.92 17.89
N VAL A 162 -12.43 28.10 16.56
CA VAL A 162 -11.25 27.83 15.72
C VAL A 162 -10.97 29.00 14.79
N ILE A 163 -9.74 29.50 14.80
CA ILE A 163 -9.25 30.42 13.77
C ILE A 163 -8.54 29.63 12.68
N VAL A 164 -8.89 29.87 11.42
CA VAL A 164 -8.18 29.31 10.26
C VAL A 164 -7.39 30.43 9.59
N VAL A 165 -6.08 30.24 9.43
CA VAL A 165 -5.21 31.20 8.72
C VAL A 165 -5.06 30.76 7.27
N GLY A 166 -5.66 31.52 6.36
CA GLY A 166 -5.69 31.29 4.92
C GLY A 166 -7.02 30.70 4.43
N ALA A 167 -7.63 31.35 3.45
CA ALA A 167 -8.82 30.90 2.72
C ALA A 167 -8.44 30.20 1.39
N GLY A 168 -7.35 29.42 1.39
CA GLY A 168 -7.04 28.48 0.31
C GLY A 168 -7.91 27.22 0.37
N LEU A 169 -7.72 26.27 -0.57
CA LEU A 169 -8.49 25.02 -0.58
C LEU A 169 -8.47 24.27 0.76
N ALA A 170 -7.30 24.16 1.39
CA ALA A 170 -7.16 23.50 2.70
C ALA A 170 -7.96 24.21 3.80
N GLY A 171 -7.80 25.53 3.92
CA GLY A 171 -8.49 26.31 4.93
C GLY A 171 -10.00 26.35 4.73
N LEU A 172 -10.47 26.47 3.48
CA LEU A 172 -11.89 26.44 3.17
C LEU A 172 -12.51 25.06 3.43
N ALA A 173 -11.84 23.97 3.03
CA ALA A 173 -12.29 22.61 3.30
C ALA A 173 -12.43 22.35 4.81
N ALA A 174 -11.40 22.72 5.57
CA ALA A 174 -11.41 22.60 7.02
C ALA A 174 -12.50 23.47 7.67
N ALA A 175 -12.62 24.73 7.26
CA ALA A 175 -13.61 25.65 7.82
C ALA A 175 -15.04 25.14 7.64
N ARG A 176 -15.38 24.63 6.45
CA ARG A 176 -16.70 24.03 6.20
C ARG A 176 -16.95 22.80 7.06
N GLN A 177 -15.99 21.87 7.15
CA GLN A 177 -16.15 20.68 7.99
C GLN A 177 -16.29 21.06 9.46
N LEU A 178 -15.46 21.96 9.97
CA LEU A 178 -15.54 22.42 11.35
C LEU A 178 -16.88 23.10 11.66
N LEU A 179 -17.41 23.92 10.75
CA LEU A 179 -18.77 24.46 10.87
C LEU A 179 -19.80 23.33 10.92
N SER A 180 -19.70 22.31 10.05
CA SER A 180 -20.62 21.16 10.08
C SER A 180 -20.52 20.33 11.35
N PHE A 181 -19.36 20.35 12.03
CA PHE A 181 -19.18 19.70 13.33
C PHE A 181 -19.69 20.56 14.50
N GLY A 182 -20.12 21.80 14.26
CA GLY A 182 -20.63 22.71 15.30
C GLY A 182 -19.56 23.59 15.95
N PHE A 183 -18.40 23.81 15.32
CA PHE A 183 -17.43 24.79 15.79
C PHE A 183 -17.79 26.22 15.33
N LYS A 184 -17.44 27.21 16.15
CA LYS A 184 -17.40 28.62 15.74
C LYS A 184 -16.09 28.87 14.98
N VAL A 185 -16.19 29.09 13.67
CA VAL A 185 -15.00 29.25 12.80
C VAL A 185 -14.86 30.68 12.30
N LEU A 186 -13.62 31.20 12.29
CA LEU A 186 -13.25 32.43 11.62
C LEU A 186 -12.03 32.22 10.73
N VAL A 187 -12.11 32.60 9.46
CA VAL A 187 -10.99 32.52 8.52
C VAL A 187 -10.36 33.90 8.33
N LEU A 188 -9.04 34.00 8.48
CA LEU A 188 -8.26 35.20 8.19
C LEU A 188 -7.50 35.01 6.88
N GLU A 189 -7.80 35.81 5.86
CA GLU A 189 -7.19 35.73 4.54
C GLU A 189 -6.43 37.02 4.22
N GLY A 190 -5.14 36.89 3.90
CA GLY A 190 -4.28 38.03 3.56
C GLY A 190 -4.66 38.71 2.25
N ARG A 191 -5.23 37.98 1.29
CA ARG A 191 -5.69 38.51 0.01
C ARG A 191 -7.07 39.14 0.13
N SER A 192 -7.45 39.89 -0.90
CA SER A 192 -8.82 40.38 -1.11
C SER A 192 -9.75 39.34 -1.76
N ARG A 193 -9.35 38.06 -1.79
CA ARG A 193 -10.09 36.97 -2.44
C ARG A 193 -9.78 35.61 -1.78
N PRO A 194 -10.69 34.65 -1.87
CA PRO A 194 -10.40 33.27 -1.48
C PRO A 194 -9.61 32.51 -2.57
N GLY A 195 -9.25 31.28 -2.27
CA GLY A 195 -8.64 30.30 -3.18
C GLY A 195 -7.11 30.23 -3.12
N GLY A 196 -6.44 31.28 -2.64
CA GLY A 196 -4.98 31.32 -2.54
C GLY A 196 -4.31 31.03 -3.89
N ARG A 197 -3.61 29.88 -3.97
CA ARG A 197 -2.92 29.39 -5.17
C ARG A 197 -3.84 28.75 -6.22
N VAL A 198 -5.13 28.57 -5.93
CA VAL A 198 -6.14 28.32 -6.97
C VAL A 198 -6.71 29.67 -7.37
N TYR A 199 -6.34 30.13 -8.56
CA TYR A 199 -6.65 31.49 -8.99
C TYR A 199 -7.05 31.53 -10.46
N THR A 200 -8.34 31.75 -10.69
CA THR A 200 -8.88 32.07 -12.01
C THR A 200 -8.89 33.58 -12.22
N GLN A 201 -8.26 34.03 -13.29
CA GLN A 201 -8.44 35.37 -13.82
C GLN A 201 -9.64 35.42 -14.75
N LYS A 202 -10.53 36.40 -14.52
CA LYS A 202 -11.58 36.78 -15.48
C LYS A 202 -10.96 37.80 -16.45
N MET A 203 -10.83 37.44 -17.73
CA MET A 203 -10.22 38.26 -18.78
C MET A 203 -11.26 38.73 -19.80
N GLY A 204 -11.06 39.90 -20.42
CA GLY A 204 -12.02 40.54 -21.32
C GLY A 204 -13.10 41.35 -20.59
N ASP A 205 -14.22 41.59 -21.27
CA ASP A 205 -15.30 42.44 -20.75
C ASP A 205 -16.00 41.82 -19.53
N LYS A 206 -16.48 42.68 -18.61
CA LYS A 206 -17.13 42.27 -17.36
C LYS A 206 -18.32 41.32 -17.58
N ASP A 207 -19.12 41.55 -18.63
CA ASP A 207 -20.32 40.75 -18.90
C ASP A 207 -20.06 39.48 -19.73
N ARG A 208 -18.89 39.37 -20.38
CA ARG A 208 -18.54 38.26 -21.27
C ARG A 208 -17.10 37.77 -21.05
N PHE A 209 -16.70 37.71 -19.78
CA PHE A 209 -15.34 37.35 -19.39
C PHE A 209 -14.96 35.91 -19.79
N LYS A 210 -13.66 35.68 -19.95
CA LYS A 210 -13.03 34.39 -20.18
C LYS A 210 -12.30 33.96 -18.93
N ALA A 211 -12.55 32.73 -18.48
CA ALA A 211 -11.97 32.21 -17.25
C ALA A 211 -10.65 31.50 -17.54
N VAL A 212 -9.53 32.03 -17.03
CA VAL A 212 -8.19 31.49 -17.29
C VAL A 212 -7.47 31.22 -15.97
N GLU A 213 -6.92 30.03 -15.81
CA GLU A 213 -6.24 29.62 -14.58
C GLU A 213 -4.80 30.13 -14.51
N LEU A 214 -4.52 31.00 -13.54
CA LEU A 214 -3.19 31.49 -13.21
C LEU A 214 -2.48 30.64 -12.14
N GLY A 215 -3.25 29.83 -11.40
CA GLY A 215 -2.79 28.96 -10.32
C GLY A 215 -2.97 27.48 -10.64
N GLY A 216 -3.46 26.68 -9.68
CA GLY A 216 -3.83 25.28 -9.93
C GLY A 216 -4.87 25.14 -11.05
N SER A 217 -4.54 24.37 -12.09
CA SER A 217 -5.31 24.32 -13.34
C SER A 217 -5.99 22.98 -13.62
N VAL A 218 -5.34 21.88 -13.24
CA VAL A 218 -5.72 20.53 -13.66
C VAL A 218 -6.23 19.74 -12.46
N ILE A 219 -7.37 19.08 -12.62
CA ILE A 219 -7.82 18.04 -11.69
C ILE A 219 -7.18 16.72 -12.16
N THR A 220 -6.21 16.24 -11.41
CA THR A 220 -5.39 15.06 -11.75
C THR A 220 -6.05 13.78 -11.28
N GLY A 221 -6.67 13.05 -12.21
CA GLY A 221 -7.40 11.83 -11.91
C GLY A 221 -8.76 12.14 -11.30
N LEU A 222 -9.81 11.49 -11.78
CA LEU A 222 -11.18 11.65 -11.26
C LEU A 222 -11.57 10.53 -10.30
N HIS A 223 -10.93 9.36 -10.39
CA HIS A 223 -11.18 8.28 -9.45
C HIS A 223 -10.67 8.70 -8.08
N ALA A 224 -11.44 8.49 -7.01
CA ALA A 224 -11.18 8.95 -5.65
C ALA A 224 -11.06 10.48 -5.43
N ASN A 225 -10.93 11.30 -6.47
CA ASN A 225 -10.61 12.71 -6.32
C ASN A 225 -11.82 13.52 -5.80
N PRO A 226 -11.73 14.14 -4.61
CA PRO A 226 -12.86 14.87 -4.02
C PRO A 226 -13.25 16.10 -4.84
N LEU A 227 -12.36 16.66 -5.66
CA LEU A 227 -12.69 17.81 -6.51
C LEU A 227 -13.66 17.45 -7.64
N GLY A 228 -13.64 16.19 -8.11
CA GLY A 228 -14.66 15.67 -9.03
C GLY A 228 -16.05 15.63 -8.37
N VAL A 229 -16.10 15.23 -7.09
CA VAL A 229 -17.35 15.26 -6.29
C VAL A 229 -17.90 16.68 -6.17
N LEU A 230 -17.04 17.67 -5.89
CA LEU A 230 -17.47 19.07 -5.82
C LEU A 230 -17.97 19.58 -7.18
N ALA A 231 -17.32 19.18 -8.28
CA ALA A 231 -17.77 19.54 -9.63
C ALA A 231 -19.17 18.95 -9.92
N ARG A 232 -19.43 17.70 -9.52
CA ARG A 232 -20.76 17.08 -9.62
C ARG A 232 -21.81 17.82 -8.78
N GLN A 233 -21.50 18.12 -7.52
CA GLN A 233 -22.40 18.87 -6.62
C GLN A 233 -22.83 20.23 -7.19
N LEU A 234 -21.95 20.86 -7.98
CA LEU A 234 -22.21 22.14 -8.64
C LEU A 234 -22.68 22.01 -10.10
N SER A 235 -22.84 20.78 -10.58
CA SER A 235 -23.16 20.45 -11.98
C SER A 235 -22.24 21.18 -12.97
N ILE A 236 -20.93 21.23 -12.69
CA ILE A 236 -19.94 21.86 -13.54
C ILE A 236 -19.37 20.83 -14.52
N PRO A 237 -19.43 21.08 -15.84
CA PRO A 237 -18.82 20.19 -16.81
C PRO A 237 -17.30 20.09 -16.65
N LEU A 238 -16.79 18.88 -16.74
CA LEU A 238 -15.36 18.57 -16.80
C LEU A 238 -14.96 18.30 -18.25
N HIS A 239 -13.81 18.81 -18.66
CA HIS A 239 -13.22 18.58 -19.97
C HIS A 239 -11.95 17.76 -19.83
N LYS A 240 -11.97 16.52 -20.30
CA LYS A 240 -10.77 15.67 -20.37
C LYS A 240 -9.69 16.38 -21.21
N VAL A 241 -8.50 16.52 -20.65
CA VAL A 241 -7.33 16.97 -21.40
C VAL A 241 -6.98 15.88 -22.42
N ARG A 242 -7.01 16.21 -23.71
CA ARG A 242 -6.66 15.26 -24.77
C ARG A 242 -5.17 14.90 -24.70
N ASP A 243 -4.86 13.64 -25.01
CA ASP A 243 -3.49 13.10 -24.96
C ASP A 243 -2.59 13.66 -26.08
N ASN A 244 -3.18 14.27 -27.12
CA ASN A 244 -2.43 14.82 -28.25
C ASN A 244 -1.74 16.15 -27.89
N CYS A 245 -0.40 16.11 -27.76
CA CYS A 245 0.45 17.28 -27.53
C CYS A 245 1.53 17.38 -28.62
N PRO A 246 1.26 18.03 -29.77
CA PRO A 246 2.27 18.19 -30.83
C PRO A 246 3.42 19.08 -30.35
N LEU A 247 4.65 18.69 -30.68
CA LEU A 247 5.86 19.48 -30.42
C LEU A 247 6.30 20.25 -31.66
N TYR A 248 6.71 21.50 -31.46
CA TYR A 248 7.27 22.35 -32.51
C TYR A 248 8.73 22.70 -32.22
N ASN A 249 9.58 22.64 -33.23
CA ASN A 249 10.97 23.08 -33.11
C ASN A 249 11.08 24.62 -33.05
N SER A 250 12.30 25.15 -32.94
CA SER A 250 12.52 26.60 -32.81
C SER A 250 12.19 27.38 -34.07
N GLU A 251 12.24 26.74 -35.25
CA GLU A 251 11.79 27.29 -36.53
C GLU A 251 10.26 27.20 -36.73
N GLY A 252 9.54 26.56 -35.81
CA GLY A 252 8.08 26.41 -35.86
C GLY A 252 7.58 25.23 -36.69
N ALA A 253 8.48 24.38 -37.19
CA ALA A 253 8.14 23.13 -37.86
C ALA A 253 7.67 22.08 -36.84
N LEU A 254 6.78 21.19 -37.27
CA LEU A 254 6.32 20.07 -36.45
C LEU A 254 7.48 19.07 -36.29
N VAL A 255 7.72 18.63 -35.06
CA VAL A 255 8.71 17.59 -34.76
C VAL A 255 8.25 16.26 -35.37
N ASP A 256 9.20 15.49 -35.90
CA ASP A 256 8.94 14.14 -36.39
C ASP A 256 8.50 13.21 -35.25
N LYS A 257 7.38 12.50 -35.46
CA LYS A 257 6.79 11.66 -34.42
C LYS A 257 7.68 10.48 -34.01
N VAL A 258 8.47 9.94 -34.92
CA VAL A 258 9.36 8.81 -34.63
C VAL A 258 10.52 9.30 -33.76
N ALA A 259 11.09 10.47 -34.09
CA ALA A 259 12.12 11.10 -33.27
C ALA A 259 11.61 11.41 -31.85
N ASP A 260 10.41 12.01 -31.73
CA ASP A 260 9.75 12.29 -30.46
C ASP A 260 9.58 11.03 -29.62
N SER A 261 8.95 9.98 -30.18
CA SER A 261 8.76 8.70 -29.48
C SER A 261 10.08 8.01 -29.08
N ASN A 262 11.13 8.12 -29.90
CA ASN A 262 12.44 7.54 -29.58
C ASN A 262 13.11 8.25 -28.41
N VAL A 263 13.07 9.59 -28.40
CA VAL A 263 13.64 10.40 -27.30
C VAL A 263 12.84 10.22 -26.02
N GLU A 264 11.51 10.20 -26.11
CA GLU A 264 10.62 9.92 -24.99
C GLU A 264 10.91 8.54 -24.38
N PHE A 265 11.04 7.50 -25.21
CA PHE A 265 11.40 6.16 -24.76
C PHE A 265 12.78 6.16 -24.06
N GLY A 266 13.77 6.83 -24.64
CA GLY A 266 15.10 6.98 -24.05
C GLY A 266 15.05 7.70 -22.70
N PHE A 267 14.29 8.79 -22.59
CA PHE A 267 14.07 9.53 -21.35
C PHE A 267 13.43 8.67 -20.26
N ASN A 268 12.36 7.94 -20.58
CA ASN A 268 11.69 7.03 -19.64
C ASN A 268 12.64 5.90 -19.18
N LYS A 269 13.46 5.36 -20.09
CA LYS A 269 14.48 4.37 -19.74
C LYS A 269 15.54 4.93 -18.80
N LEU A 270 15.92 6.19 -18.93
CA LEU A 270 16.84 6.84 -17.99
C LEU A 270 16.20 6.99 -16.61
N LEU A 271 14.90 7.33 -16.52
CA LEU A 271 14.19 7.36 -15.24
C LEU A 271 14.11 5.97 -14.59
N ASP A 272 13.84 4.90 -15.36
CA ASP A 272 13.91 3.52 -14.86
C ASP A 272 15.30 3.22 -14.25
N LYS A 273 16.37 3.68 -14.93
CA LYS A 273 17.75 3.51 -14.45
C LYS A 273 18.08 4.36 -13.23
N VAL A 274 17.47 5.53 -13.04
CA VAL A 274 17.61 6.29 -11.79
C VAL A 274 17.14 5.45 -10.61
N THR A 275 16.06 4.68 -10.77
CA THR A 275 15.56 3.77 -9.72
C THR A 275 16.56 2.68 -9.38
N GLU A 276 17.18 2.05 -10.39
CA GLU A 276 18.25 1.06 -10.18
C GLU A 276 19.47 1.68 -9.46
N VAL A 277 19.91 2.88 -9.88
CA VAL A 277 21.02 3.60 -9.25
C VAL A 277 20.70 3.94 -7.79
N ARG A 278 19.46 4.37 -7.50
CA ARG A 278 18.94 4.61 -6.15
C ARG A 278 19.09 3.38 -5.26
N GLU A 279 18.77 2.19 -5.78
CA GLU A 279 18.85 0.94 -5.04
C GLU A 279 20.31 0.53 -4.78
N MET A 280 21.20 0.74 -5.76
CA MET A 280 22.63 0.43 -5.64
C MET A 280 23.38 1.39 -4.71
N MET A 281 23.01 2.67 -4.68
CA MET A 281 23.73 3.72 -3.94
C MET A 281 23.24 3.93 -2.49
N GLU A 282 22.20 3.23 -2.05
CA GLU A 282 21.60 3.30 -0.72
C GLU A 282 21.51 4.75 -0.14
N GLY A 283 22.22 5.03 0.96
CA GLY A 283 22.21 6.32 1.66
C GLY A 283 22.91 7.45 0.89
N ALA A 284 23.78 7.14 -0.07
CA ALA A 284 24.48 8.16 -0.86
C ALA A 284 23.54 8.86 -1.85
N ALA A 285 22.53 8.15 -2.38
CA ALA A 285 21.51 8.72 -3.28
C ALA A 285 20.75 9.91 -2.66
N LYS A 286 20.67 9.98 -1.32
CA LYS A 286 20.00 11.09 -0.60
C LYS A 286 20.71 12.44 -0.76
N LYS A 287 21.99 12.42 -1.16
CA LYS A 287 22.85 13.61 -1.31
C LYS A 287 23.03 14.04 -2.76
N ILE A 288 22.41 13.33 -3.71
CA ILE A 288 22.60 13.56 -5.15
C ILE A 288 21.29 14.07 -5.74
N SER A 289 21.41 15.01 -6.68
CA SER A 289 20.26 15.53 -7.39
C SER A 289 19.82 14.63 -8.55
N LEU A 290 18.53 14.64 -8.87
CA LEU A 290 17.98 13.91 -10.01
C LEU A 290 18.63 14.37 -11.32
N GLY A 291 18.90 15.67 -11.46
CA GLY A 291 19.56 16.24 -12.63
C GLY A 291 20.96 15.70 -12.87
N GLU A 292 21.77 15.56 -11.82
CA GLU A 292 23.12 14.99 -11.92
C GLU A 292 23.09 13.53 -12.38
N VAL A 293 22.17 12.73 -11.83
CA VAL A 293 22.03 11.32 -12.21
C VAL A 293 21.56 11.21 -13.66
N LEU A 294 20.52 11.96 -14.06
CA LEU A 294 19.98 11.93 -15.41
C LEU A 294 21.02 12.34 -16.46
N GLU A 295 21.79 13.41 -16.21
CA GLU A 295 22.83 13.83 -17.16
C GLU A 295 23.97 12.80 -17.25
N THR A 296 24.35 12.20 -16.12
CA THR A 296 25.36 11.12 -16.10
C THR A 296 24.92 9.90 -16.91
N LEU A 297 23.69 9.42 -16.68
CA LEU A 297 23.15 8.26 -17.38
C LEU A 297 22.92 8.56 -18.87
N ARG A 298 22.47 9.76 -19.21
CA ARG A 298 22.32 10.21 -20.60
C ARG A 298 23.64 10.14 -21.36
N VAL A 299 24.73 10.63 -20.77
CA VAL A 299 26.08 10.56 -21.37
C VAL A 299 26.55 9.10 -21.47
N LEU A 300 26.37 8.32 -20.41
CA LEU A 300 26.81 6.92 -20.34
C LEU A 300 26.13 6.03 -21.40
N TYR A 301 24.80 6.11 -21.50
CA TYR A 301 24.02 5.33 -22.45
C TYR A 301 23.92 5.98 -23.84
N GLY A 302 24.44 7.19 -23.98
CA GLY A 302 24.51 7.88 -25.24
C GLY A 302 23.14 8.29 -25.81
N VAL A 303 22.21 8.68 -24.94
CA VAL A 303 20.87 9.16 -25.30
C VAL A 303 20.93 10.62 -25.73
N ALA A 304 20.22 10.99 -26.80
CA ALA A 304 20.11 12.37 -27.30
C ALA A 304 21.48 13.04 -27.51
N LYS A 305 22.30 12.44 -28.40
CA LYS A 305 23.67 12.91 -28.69
C LYS A 305 23.70 14.04 -29.70
N ASP A 306 22.86 13.97 -30.73
CA ASP A 306 22.75 15.04 -31.71
C ASP A 306 22.00 16.24 -31.12
N SER A 307 22.19 17.38 -31.77
CA SER A 307 21.65 18.64 -31.28
C SER A 307 20.13 18.71 -31.30
N GLU A 308 19.45 17.97 -32.19
CA GLU A 308 17.99 18.04 -32.32
C GLU A 308 17.31 17.12 -31.30
N GLU A 309 17.80 15.88 -31.15
CA GLU A 309 17.38 14.99 -30.06
C GLU A 309 17.66 15.61 -28.69
N ARG A 310 18.76 16.37 -28.53
CA ARG A 310 19.05 17.08 -27.28
C ARG A 310 17.98 18.11 -26.93
N LYS A 311 17.48 18.87 -27.90
CA LYS A 311 16.41 19.86 -27.69
C LYS A 311 15.10 19.18 -27.28
N LEU A 312 14.78 18.03 -27.88
CA LEU A 312 13.64 17.19 -27.49
C LEU A 312 13.80 16.66 -26.06
N PHE A 313 14.97 16.13 -25.74
CA PHE A 313 15.28 15.64 -24.41
C PHE A 313 15.16 16.74 -23.35
N ASP A 314 15.66 17.94 -23.65
CA ASP A 314 15.52 19.11 -22.77
C ASP A 314 14.07 19.55 -22.60
N TRP A 315 13.18 19.32 -23.58
CA TRP A 315 11.74 19.53 -23.41
C TRP A 315 11.13 18.55 -22.40
N HIS A 316 11.49 17.26 -22.44
CA HIS A 316 11.05 16.30 -21.41
C HIS A 316 11.59 16.64 -20.02
N LEU A 317 12.85 17.10 -19.93
CA LEU A 317 13.41 17.61 -18.67
C LEU A 317 12.62 18.83 -18.16
N ALA A 318 12.26 19.77 -19.04
CA ALA A 318 11.43 20.92 -18.70
C ALA A 318 10.03 20.49 -18.23
N ASN A 319 9.45 19.46 -18.84
CA ASN A 319 8.16 18.91 -18.42
C ASN A 319 8.23 18.26 -17.03
N LEU A 320 9.34 17.60 -16.71
CA LEU A 320 9.61 17.05 -15.38
C LEU A 320 9.83 18.16 -14.34
N GLU A 321 10.52 19.24 -14.70
CA GLU A 321 10.64 20.45 -13.87
C GLU A 321 9.30 21.15 -13.66
N TYR A 322 8.42 21.13 -14.66
CA TYR A 322 7.04 21.62 -14.53
C TYR A 322 6.25 20.78 -13.52
N ALA A 323 6.25 19.45 -13.67
CA ALA A 323 5.51 18.55 -12.78
C ALA A 323 5.90 18.75 -11.31
N ASN A 324 7.19 18.94 -11.03
CA ASN A 324 7.72 19.12 -9.67
C ASN A 324 7.80 20.59 -9.21
N ALA A 325 7.65 21.56 -10.12
CA ALA A 325 8.05 22.97 -9.96
C ALA A 325 9.46 23.19 -9.38
N GLY A 326 10.33 22.18 -9.41
CA GLY A 326 11.69 22.23 -8.89
C GLY A 326 12.71 22.10 -10.01
N CYS A 327 13.83 22.80 -9.90
CA CYS A 327 14.98 22.56 -10.78
C CYS A 327 15.50 21.13 -10.55
N LEU A 328 15.84 20.41 -11.62
CA LEU A 328 16.37 19.04 -11.50
C LEU A 328 17.66 18.96 -10.65
N SER A 329 18.44 20.04 -10.62
CA SER A 329 19.63 20.20 -9.77
C SER A 329 19.33 20.21 -8.27
N ASN A 330 18.07 20.44 -7.88
CA ASN A 330 17.64 20.47 -6.48
C ASN A 330 16.74 19.28 -6.11
N LEU A 331 16.16 18.58 -7.08
CA LEU A 331 15.27 17.45 -6.83
C LEU A 331 16.02 16.23 -6.31
N SER A 332 15.49 15.53 -5.32
CA SER A 332 16.14 14.37 -4.73
C SER A 332 16.10 13.16 -5.66
N ALA A 333 17.25 12.64 -6.08
CA ALA A 333 17.29 11.38 -6.84
C ALA A 333 16.69 10.19 -6.05
N ALA A 334 16.68 10.26 -4.72
CA ALA A 334 16.19 9.20 -3.84
C ALA A 334 14.68 9.25 -3.57
N TYR A 335 14.03 10.42 -3.70
CA TYR A 335 12.67 10.61 -3.18
C TYR A 335 11.79 11.59 -3.97
N TRP A 336 12.17 12.00 -5.18
CA TRP A 336 11.38 12.95 -5.98
C TRP A 336 9.99 12.43 -6.37
N ASP A 337 9.87 11.11 -6.55
CA ASP A 337 8.72 10.31 -7.01
C ASP A 337 8.05 9.54 -5.86
N GLN A 338 8.19 10.03 -4.62
CA GLN A 338 7.74 9.27 -3.44
C GLN A 338 6.21 9.14 -3.32
N ASP A 339 5.47 9.99 -4.02
CA ASP A 339 4.01 10.05 -4.08
C ASP A 339 3.39 9.27 -5.24
N ASP A 340 4.18 8.82 -6.22
CA ASP A 340 3.70 8.03 -7.38
C ASP A 340 2.80 6.84 -6.99
N PRO A 341 3.07 6.06 -5.92
CA PRO A 341 2.18 4.96 -5.52
C PRO A 341 0.76 5.37 -5.09
N TYR A 342 0.52 6.67 -4.90
CA TYR A 342 -0.74 7.25 -4.46
C TYR A 342 -1.43 8.05 -5.58
N GLU A 343 -0.97 7.96 -6.83
CA GLU A 343 -1.63 8.63 -7.94
C GLU A 343 -3.11 8.22 -8.06
N MET A 344 -3.99 9.22 -8.23
CA MET A 344 -5.41 8.99 -8.43
C MET A 344 -5.68 8.60 -9.88
N GLY A 345 -6.38 7.48 -10.08
CA GLY A 345 -6.73 6.99 -11.42
C GLY A 345 -7.76 7.87 -12.15
N GLY A 346 -7.98 7.56 -13.42
CA GLY A 346 -8.94 8.25 -14.28
C GLY A 346 -8.35 9.46 -15.00
N ASP A 347 -9.18 10.15 -15.77
CA ASP A 347 -8.72 11.20 -16.68
C ASP A 347 -8.30 12.49 -15.96
N HIS A 348 -7.28 13.18 -16.48
CA HIS A 348 -6.97 14.55 -16.09
C HIS A 348 -7.93 15.53 -16.76
N CYS A 349 -8.50 16.45 -15.98
CA CYS A 349 -9.57 17.33 -16.48
C CYS A 349 -9.33 18.81 -16.17
N PHE A 350 -9.80 19.66 -17.08
CA PHE A 350 -10.06 21.07 -16.84
C PHE A 350 -11.51 21.28 -16.41
N LEU A 351 -11.74 22.30 -15.58
CA LEU A 351 -13.08 22.67 -15.12
C LEU A 351 -13.64 23.82 -15.95
N ALA A 352 -14.81 23.61 -16.58
CA ALA A 352 -15.41 24.60 -17.45
C ALA A 352 -15.87 25.86 -16.68
N GLY A 353 -15.43 27.03 -17.16
CA GLY A 353 -15.70 28.32 -16.52
C GLY A 353 -14.78 28.67 -15.35
N GLY A 354 -13.74 27.87 -15.11
CA GLY A 354 -12.63 28.13 -14.18
C GLY A 354 -12.88 27.69 -12.73
N ASN A 355 -11.79 27.33 -12.05
CA ASN A 355 -11.75 26.76 -10.70
C ASN A 355 -12.28 27.71 -9.62
N TRP A 356 -12.37 29.02 -9.87
CA TRP A 356 -13.01 29.97 -8.95
C TRP A 356 -14.44 29.57 -8.59
N ARG A 357 -15.15 28.83 -9.46
CA ARG A 357 -16.50 28.33 -9.16
C ARG A 357 -16.50 27.39 -7.96
N LEU A 358 -15.52 26.48 -7.88
CA LEU A 358 -15.32 25.60 -6.72
C LEU A 358 -14.97 26.42 -5.47
N ILE A 359 -14.03 27.36 -5.62
CA ILE A 359 -13.57 28.21 -4.51
C ILE A 359 -14.71 29.06 -3.96
N ASN A 360 -15.53 29.66 -4.83
CA ASN A 360 -16.65 30.50 -4.42
C ASN A 360 -17.70 29.69 -3.65
N ALA A 361 -18.03 28.49 -4.15
CA ALA A 361 -18.96 27.60 -3.46
C ALA A 361 -18.40 27.10 -2.11
N LEU A 362 -17.09 26.85 -2.02
CA LEU A 362 -16.46 26.51 -0.75
C LEU A 362 -16.48 27.68 0.25
N ALA A 363 -16.32 28.91 -0.22
CA ALA A 363 -16.35 30.10 0.62
C ALA A 363 -17.76 30.52 1.06
N GLU A 364 -18.81 30.04 0.39
CA GLU A 364 -20.20 30.38 0.69
C GLU A 364 -20.60 29.90 2.10
N GLY A 365 -21.10 30.83 2.92
CA GLY A 365 -21.48 30.56 4.32
C GLY A 365 -20.30 30.48 5.29
N VAL A 366 -19.05 30.61 4.84
CA VAL A 366 -17.88 30.61 5.72
C VAL A 366 -17.57 32.04 6.20
N PRO A 367 -17.39 32.28 7.51
CA PRO A 367 -16.97 33.60 8.01
C PRO A 367 -15.51 33.88 7.65
N ILE A 368 -15.27 34.73 6.63
CA ILE A 368 -13.93 35.08 6.15
C ILE A 368 -13.71 36.59 6.27
N ILE A 369 -12.58 36.99 6.85
CA ILE A 369 -12.10 38.38 6.83
C ILE A 369 -10.92 38.48 5.87
N TYR A 370 -11.15 39.19 4.77
CA TYR A 370 -10.14 39.46 3.73
C TYR A 370 -9.21 40.62 4.09
N GLY A 371 -8.04 40.66 3.48
CA GLY A 371 -7.02 41.69 3.71
C GLY A 371 -6.39 41.63 5.10
N LYS A 372 -6.41 40.46 5.75
CA LYS A 372 -5.85 40.22 7.09
C LYS A 372 -4.63 39.31 7.00
N SER A 373 -3.47 39.93 6.77
CA SER A 373 -2.18 39.25 6.89
C SER A 373 -1.87 39.02 8.37
N VAL A 374 -1.67 37.75 8.75
CA VAL A 374 -1.29 37.39 10.12
C VAL A 374 0.21 37.61 10.29
N ASP A 375 0.58 38.29 11.38
CA ASP A 375 1.98 38.63 11.69
C ASP A 375 2.52 37.76 12.84
N THR A 376 1.67 37.43 13.82
CA THR A 376 2.06 36.64 15.01
C THR A 376 0.97 35.68 15.43
N ILE A 377 1.35 34.46 15.80
CA ILE A 377 0.49 33.43 16.37
C ILE A 377 1.05 33.07 17.74
N LYS A 378 0.30 33.41 18.78
CA LYS A 378 0.56 33.00 20.16
C LYS A 378 -0.29 31.78 20.50
N TYR A 379 0.28 30.78 21.15
CA TYR A 379 -0.46 29.57 21.54
C TYR A 379 0.02 29.01 22.88
N GLY A 380 -0.90 28.45 23.65
CA GLY A 380 -0.60 27.82 24.95
C GLY A 380 -1.82 27.17 25.58
N ASP A 381 -1.73 26.86 26.87
CA ASP A 381 -2.79 26.14 27.59
C ASP A 381 -4.13 26.90 27.59
N GLY A 382 -4.06 28.25 27.65
CA GLY A 382 -5.20 29.16 27.64
C GLY A 382 -5.82 29.45 26.27
N GLY A 383 -5.40 28.77 25.20
CA GLY A 383 -5.92 28.96 23.84
C GLY A 383 -4.91 29.61 22.90
N VAL A 384 -5.41 30.35 21.92
CA VAL A 384 -4.62 30.98 20.86
C VAL A 384 -4.95 32.47 20.70
N GLU A 385 -3.93 33.28 20.42
CA GLU A 385 -4.08 34.68 20.01
C GLU A 385 -3.40 34.90 18.66
N VAL A 386 -4.12 35.48 17.71
CA VAL A 386 -3.65 35.75 16.36
C VAL A 386 -3.61 37.26 16.14
N ILE A 387 -2.44 37.78 15.83
CA ILE A 387 -2.21 39.21 15.62
C ILE A 387 -2.11 39.49 14.13
N SER A 388 -2.92 40.44 13.65
CA SER A 388 -2.90 40.96 12.29
C SER A 388 -2.92 42.49 12.36
N GLY A 389 -1.77 43.11 12.13
CA GLY A 389 -1.55 44.53 12.38
C GLY A 389 -1.85 44.91 13.84
N SER A 390 -2.82 45.79 14.05
CA SER A 390 -3.25 46.22 15.39
C SER A 390 -4.40 45.39 15.97
N GLN A 391 -4.90 44.39 15.25
CA GLN A 391 -6.04 43.58 15.68
C GLN A 391 -5.59 42.25 16.27
N ILE A 392 -6.28 41.84 17.33
CA ILE A 392 -6.05 40.57 18.03
C ILE A 392 -7.32 39.74 17.92
N PHE A 393 -7.18 38.50 17.47
CA PHE A 393 -8.25 37.51 17.39
C PHE A 393 -7.94 36.36 18.35
N GLN A 394 -8.92 35.91 19.12
CA GLN A 394 -8.76 34.85 20.10
C GLN A 394 -9.65 33.66 19.76
N ALA A 395 -9.16 32.45 20.04
CA ALA A 395 -9.90 31.21 19.90
C ALA A 395 -9.31 30.10 20.80
N ASP A 396 -9.98 28.95 20.84
CA ASP A 396 -9.48 27.77 21.57
C ASP A 396 -8.36 27.07 20.80
N MET A 397 -8.47 27.02 19.47
CA MET A 397 -7.52 26.35 18.58
C MET A 397 -7.30 27.16 17.29
N ILE A 398 -6.19 26.90 16.61
CA ILE A 398 -5.84 27.51 15.33
C ILE A 398 -5.41 26.47 14.31
N LEU A 399 -5.86 26.63 13.07
CA LEU A 399 -5.39 25.90 11.91
C LEU A 399 -4.59 26.83 10.99
N CYS A 400 -3.29 26.58 10.88
CA CYS A 400 -2.39 27.31 10.00
C CYS A 400 -2.32 26.64 8.62
N THR A 401 -2.77 27.33 7.56
CA THR A 401 -2.78 26.81 6.18
C THR A 401 -1.90 27.61 5.21
N VAL A 402 -1.01 28.43 5.76
CA VAL A 402 -0.14 29.29 4.95
C VAL A 402 0.82 28.45 4.09
N PRO A 403 1.17 28.92 2.88
CA PRO A 403 2.11 28.19 2.02
C PRO A 403 3.48 27.96 2.69
N LEU A 404 4.13 26.84 2.34
CA LEU A 404 5.47 26.52 2.85
C LEU A 404 6.47 27.66 2.60
N GLY A 405 6.39 28.36 1.47
CA GLY A 405 7.23 29.54 1.20
C GLY A 405 7.10 30.64 2.26
N VAL A 406 5.90 30.89 2.79
CA VAL A 406 5.66 31.86 3.89
C VAL A 406 6.31 31.38 5.18
N LEU A 407 6.21 30.09 5.50
CA LEU A 407 6.89 29.50 6.66
C LEU A 407 8.42 29.58 6.54
N LYS A 408 8.98 29.29 5.34
CA LYS A 408 10.42 29.38 5.08
C LYS A 408 10.94 30.81 5.17
N LYS A 409 10.14 31.80 4.79
CA LYS A 409 10.48 33.23 4.95
C LYS A 409 10.32 33.73 6.38
N ARG A 410 9.73 32.92 7.28
CA ARG A 410 9.47 33.28 8.68
C ARG A 410 8.70 34.60 8.82
N SER A 411 7.77 34.84 7.88
CA SER A 411 6.95 36.05 7.87
C SER A 411 5.92 36.09 9.01
N ILE A 412 5.63 34.94 9.63
CA ILE A 412 4.77 34.80 10.80
C ILE A 412 5.64 34.43 11.99
N LYS A 413 5.54 35.20 13.07
CA LYS A 413 6.18 34.89 14.34
C LYS A 413 5.31 33.91 15.14
N PHE A 414 5.89 32.82 15.61
CA PHE A 414 5.23 31.86 16.49
C PHE A 414 5.73 32.07 17.93
N GLU A 415 4.81 32.19 18.88
CA GLU A 415 5.13 32.37 20.31
C GLU A 415 4.37 31.34 21.17
N PRO A 416 5.07 30.36 21.78
CA PRO A 416 6.50 30.09 21.67
C PRO A 416 6.93 29.67 20.26
N GLU A 417 8.23 29.59 20.00
CA GLU A 417 8.74 29.12 18.71
C GLU A 417 8.28 27.69 18.40
N LEU A 418 8.14 27.38 17.11
CA LEU A 418 7.83 26.03 16.64
C LEU A 418 8.91 25.02 17.09
N PRO A 419 8.57 23.75 17.33
CA PRO A 419 9.56 22.73 17.68
C PRO A 419 10.69 22.63 16.65
N ARG A 420 11.94 22.44 17.12
CA ARG A 420 13.14 22.36 16.25
C ARG A 420 13.00 21.36 15.09
N ARG A 421 12.36 20.22 15.34
CA ARG A 421 12.12 19.20 14.31
C ARG A 421 11.25 19.74 13.16
N LYS A 422 10.22 20.52 13.48
CA LYS A 422 9.33 21.18 12.51
C LYS A 422 10.03 22.31 11.78
N GLN A 423 10.81 23.15 12.47
CA GLN A 423 11.65 24.17 11.83
C GLN A 423 12.61 23.54 10.81
N ALA A 424 13.29 22.45 11.20
CA ALA A 424 14.22 21.75 10.32
C ALA A 424 13.52 21.10 9.12
N ALA A 425 12.29 20.61 9.25
CA ALA A 425 11.50 20.11 8.13
C ALA A 425 11.08 21.24 7.18
N ILE A 426 10.66 22.40 7.71
CA ILE A 426 10.39 23.62 6.91
C ILE A 426 11.63 24.01 6.10
N ASP A 427 12.82 23.99 6.70
CA ASP A 427 14.08 24.31 6.03
C ASP A 427 14.49 23.23 5.00
N ARG A 428 14.24 21.96 5.31
CA ARG A 428 14.55 20.81 4.43
C ARG A 428 13.62 20.67 3.24
N LEU A 429 12.32 20.93 3.33
CA LEU A 429 11.45 20.79 2.16
C LEU A 429 11.81 21.81 1.07
N GLY A 430 11.70 21.39 -0.18
CA GLY A 430 11.81 22.27 -1.34
C GLY A 430 10.51 23.04 -1.53
N PHE A 431 10.62 24.29 -1.99
CA PHE A 431 9.45 25.07 -2.42
C PHE A 431 9.74 25.64 -3.79
N GLY A 432 9.03 25.10 -4.77
CA GLY A 432 9.26 25.29 -6.19
C GLY A 432 8.70 26.60 -6.74
N LEU A 433 8.95 26.81 -8.02
CA LEU A 433 8.45 27.95 -8.78
C LEU A 433 8.02 27.53 -10.19
N LEU A 434 6.78 27.89 -10.52
CA LEU A 434 6.19 27.76 -11.84
C LEU A 434 5.41 29.03 -12.14
N ASN A 435 5.62 29.62 -13.32
CA ASN A 435 4.89 30.81 -13.76
C ASN A 435 4.15 30.56 -15.07
N LYS A 436 3.19 31.44 -15.34
CA LYS A 436 2.27 31.37 -16.48
C LYS A 436 2.16 32.72 -17.16
N VAL A 437 1.97 32.69 -18.47
CA VAL A 437 1.50 33.84 -19.26
C VAL A 437 0.15 33.49 -19.85
N ALA A 438 -0.91 34.08 -19.30
CA ALA A 438 -2.26 33.99 -19.85
C ALA A 438 -2.46 35.06 -20.93
N ILE A 439 -2.97 34.65 -22.08
CA ILE A 439 -3.09 35.48 -23.28
C ILE A 439 -4.48 35.30 -23.86
N LEU A 440 -5.26 36.38 -23.92
CA LEU A 440 -6.56 36.42 -24.58
C LEU A 440 -6.40 37.02 -25.98
N PHE A 441 -6.83 36.30 -27.01
CA PHE A 441 -6.79 36.75 -28.40
C PHE A 441 -8.16 37.19 -28.93
N PRO A 442 -8.25 37.80 -30.12
CA PRO A 442 -9.52 38.04 -30.80
C PRO A 442 -10.20 36.77 -31.35
N SER A 443 -9.41 35.77 -31.74
CA SER A 443 -9.90 34.53 -32.35
C SER A 443 -8.97 33.34 -32.08
N VAL A 444 -9.53 32.13 -32.14
CA VAL A 444 -8.74 30.88 -32.05
C VAL A 444 -8.01 30.69 -33.38
N PHE A 445 -6.68 30.68 -33.36
CA PHE A 445 -5.84 30.45 -34.55
C PHE A 445 -5.05 29.14 -34.49
N TRP A 446 -5.05 28.46 -33.35
CA TRP A 446 -4.32 27.21 -33.12
C TRP A 446 -5.11 25.94 -33.45
N GLY A 447 -6.39 26.06 -33.77
CA GLY A 447 -7.29 24.94 -34.08
C GLY A 447 -8.15 24.50 -32.90
N ASP A 448 -9.29 23.88 -33.21
CA ASP A 448 -10.33 23.57 -32.22
C ASP A 448 -10.08 22.27 -31.44
N GLU A 449 -9.20 21.40 -31.94
CA GLU A 449 -8.95 20.05 -31.40
C GLU A 449 -7.72 19.94 -30.49
N LEU A 450 -6.94 21.02 -30.33
CA LEU A 450 -5.75 21.03 -29.47
C LEU A 450 -6.08 21.55 -28.08
N ASP A 451 -5.76 20.78 -27.04
CA ASP A 451 -5.80 21.26 -25.65
C ASP A 451 -4.39 21.63 -25.15
N THR A 452 -3.35 21.03 -25.72
CA THR A 452 -1.94 21.28 -25.38
C THR A 452 -1.07 21.28 -26.64
N PHE A 453 0.06 22.00 -26.62
CA PHE A 453 1.15 21.84 -27.58
C PHE A 453 2.47 22.34 -26.99
N GLY A 454 3.59 21.72 -27.39
CA GLY A 454 4.92 22.01 -26.88
C GLY A 454 5.79 22.79 -27.87
N CYS A 455 6.82 23.44 -27.34
CA CYS A 455 7.83 24.16 -28.12
C CYS A 455 9.22 23.84 -27.60
N LEU A 456 10.10 23.40 -28.49
CA LEU A 456 11.50 23.18 -28.17
C LEU A 456 12.22 24.52 -28.00
N ASN A 457 13.29 24.48 -27.22
CA ASN A 457 14.17 25.63 -26.97
C ASN A 457 15.59 25.30 -27.41
N GLU A 458 16.27 26.27 -28.04
CA GLU A 458 17.64 26.10 -28.56
C GLU A 458 18.68 25.85 -27.47
N SER A 459 18.44 26.36 -26.26
CA SER A 459 19.39 26.28 -25.15
C SER A 459 18.77 25.53 -23.98
N SER A 460 19.50 24.55 -23.45
CA SER A 460 19.14 23.79 -22.26
C SER A 460 18.90 24.68 -21.04
N ILE A 461 19.60 25.83 -20.96
CA ILE A 461 19.43 26.81 -19.88
C ILE A 461 18.01 27.39 -19.90
N ASN A 462 17.43 27.59 -21.08
CA ASN A 462 16.09 28.15 -21.27
C ASN A 462 15.04 27.08 -21.58
N ARG A 463 15.32 25.79 -21.33
CA ARG A 463 14.43 24.69 -21.72
C ARG A 463 12.99 24.86 -21.25
N GLY A 464 12.79 25.42 -20.05
CA GLY A 464 11.48 25.67 -19.47
C GLY A 464 10.80 26.98 -19.86
N GLU A 465 11.39 27.84 -20.71
CA GLU A 465 10.77 29.10 -21.14
C GLU A 465 9.73 28.86 -22.24
N PHE A 466 8.45 29.05 -21.92
CA PHE A 466 7.32 28.88 -22.86
C PHE A 466 7.35 27.53 -23.60
N PHE A 467 7.71 26.47 -22.88
CA PHE A 467 7.94 25.15 -23.45
C PHE A 467 6.64 24.38 -23.71
N LEU A 468 5.56 24.71 -22.99
CA LEU A 468 4.25 24.07 -23.08
C LEU A 468 3.15 25.13 -23.05
N PHE A 469 2.17 24.97 -23.92
CA PHE A 469 1.00 25.83 -24.02
C PHE A 469 -0.27 25.03 -23.74
N TYR A 470 -1.16 25.60 -22.94
CA TYR A 470 -2.52 25.11 -22.78
C TYR A 470 -3.50 25.97 -23.57
N ALA A 471 -4.30 25.31 -24.40
CA ALA A 471 -5.36 25.90 -25.18
C ALA A 471 -6.68 25.83 -24.42
N TYR A 472 -7.06 26.96 -23.83
CA TYR A 472 -8.21 27.06 -22.92
C TYR A 472 -9.53 27.34 -23.65
N HIS A 473 -9.59 27.36 -24.98
CA HIS A 473 -10.79 27.79 -25.71
C HIS A 473 -12.00 26.90 -25.49
N THR A 474 -11.79 25.63 -25.16
CA THR A 474 -12.83 24.66 -24.82
C THR A 474 -13.49 24.93 -23.46
N VAL A 475 -12.75 25.51 -22.50
CA VAL A 475 -13.19 25.63 -21.10
C VAL A 475 -13.31 27.06 -20.57
N SER A 476 -12.55 28.01 -21.13
CA SER A 476 -12.56 29.42 -20.70
C SER A 476 -13.74 30.22 -21.24
N GLY A 477 -14.43 29.70 -22.26
CA GLY A 477 -15.49 30.39 -22.99
C GLY A 477 -15.00 31.34 -24.08
N GLY A 478 -13.72 31.30 -24.47
CA GLY A 478 -13.15 32.16 -25.51
C GLY A 478 -11.69 31.85 -25.87
N PRO A 479 -11.09 32.56 -26.83
CA PRO A 479 -9.76 32.25 -27.38
C PRO A 479 -8.61 32.62 -26.42
N ALA A 480 -8.41 31.81 -25.39
CA ALA A 480 -7.34 31.98 -24.40
C ALA A 480 -6.25 30.90 -24.54
N LEU A 481 -4.98 31.33 -24.49
CA LEU A 481 -3.81 30.47 -24.32
C LEU A 481 -3.12 30.74 -22.99
N VAL A 482 -2.49 29.70 -22.42
CA VAL A 482 -1.62 29.82 -21.26
C VAL A 482 -0.27 29.21 -21.58
N ALA A 483 0.78 30.02 -21.59
CA ALA A 483 2.16 29.56 -21.77
C ALA A 483 2.81 29.28 -20.41
N LEU A 484 3.44 28.11 -20.24
CA LEU A 484 4.08 27.69 -19.00
C LEU A 484 5.56 28.04 -18.97
N VAL A 485 6.06 28.40 -17.79
CA VAL A 485 7.47 28.72 -17.55
C VAL A 485 7.96 27.99 -16.30
N ALA A 486 8.86 27.01 -16.48
CA ALA A 486 9.33 26.09 -15.44
C ALA A 486 10.86 26.12 -15.26
N GLY A 487 11.35 25.43 -14.22
CA GLY A 487 12.78 25.29 -13.94
C GLY A 487 13.50 26.61 -13.69
N GLU A 488 14.76 26.71 -14.11
CA GLU A 488 15.56 27.94 -13.96
C GLU A 488 14.98 29.13 -14.75
N ALA A 489 14.27 28.87 -15.85
CA ALA A 489 13.61 29.92 -16.62
C ALA A 489 12.55 30.64 -15.78
N ALA A 490 11.85 29.95 -14.88
CA ALA A 490 10.85 30.55 -14.00
C ALA A 490 11.47 31.55 -13.00
N GLN A 491 12.71 31.32 -12.57
CA GLN A 491 13.43 32.24 -11.67
C GLN A 491 13.84 33.52 -12.40
N ARG A 492 14.37 33.41 -13.62
CA ARG A 492 14.72 34.59 -14.46
C ARG A 492 13.47 35.36 -14.87
N PHE A 493 12.36 34.65 -15.11
CA PHE A 493 11.07 35.25 -15.44
C PHE A 493 10.59 36.25 -14.39
N GLU A 494 10.78 35.96 -13.10
CA GLU A 494 10.40 36.84 -11.97
C GLU A 494 11.09 38.22 -11.98
N CYS A 495 12.23 38.35 -12.67
CA CYS A 495 12.98 39.61 -12.76
C CYS A 495 12.94 40.24 -14.17
N THR A 496 12.20 39.63 -15.12
CA THR A 496 12.12 40.13 -16.50
C THR A 496 10.89 41.01 -16.68
N GLU A 497 11.01 42.11 -17.42
CA GLU A 497 9.88 43.00 -17.73
C GLU A 497 8.74 42.28 -18.49
N PRO A 498 7.45 42.45 -18.11
CA PRO A 498 6.33 41.76 -18.76
C PRO A 498 6.23 41.98 -20.28
N SER A 499 6.59 43.18 -20.76
CA SER A 499 6.59 43.50 -22.20
C SER A 499 7.60 42.66 -22.99
N VAL A 500 8.76 42.38 -22.40
CA VAL A 500 9.80 41.53 -22.99
C VAL A 500 9.33 40.08 -23.04
N LEU A 501 8.72 39.59 -21.97
CA LEU A 501 8.14 38.24 -21.90
C LEU A 501 7.03 38.07 -22.95
N LEU A 502 6.17 39.07 -23.08
CA LEU A 502 5.12 39.10 -24.09
C LEU A 502 5.70 39.06 -25.51
N HIS A 503 6.72 39.87 -25.78
CA HIS A 503 7.39 39.88 -27.08
C HIS A 503 7.97 38.49 -27.42
N ARG A 504 8.62 37.82 -26.45
CA ARG A 504 9.21 36.49 -26.64
C ARG A 504 8.16 35.41 -26.90
N VAL A 505 7.06 35.37 -26.13
CA VAL A 505 6.01 34.37 -26.33
C VAL A 505 5.27 34.60 -27.67
N LEU A 506 5.00 35.85 -28.05
CA LEU A 506 4.41 36.16 -29.35
C LEU A 506 5.35 35.82 -30.51
N LYS A 507 6.67 36.03 -30.35
CA LYS A 507 7.67 35.61 -31.34
C LYS A 507 7.62 34.09 -31.56
N LYS A 508 7.50 33.28 -30.49
CA LYS A 508 7.33 31.82 -30.61
C LYS A 508 6.04 31.45 -31.36
N LEU A 509 4.91 32.02 -30.95
CA LEU A 509 3.62 31.75 -31.62
C LEU A 509 3.65 32.15 -33.10
N ARG A 510 4.18 33.33 -33.42
CA ARG A 510 4.36 33.78 -34.82
C ARG A 510 5.29 32.87 -35.62
N GLY A 511 6.34 32.33 -34.99
CA GLY A 511 7.23 31.35 -35.59
C GLY A 511 6.53 30.03 -35.95
N ILE A 512 5.61 29.55 -35.10
CA ILE A 512 4.88 28.29 -35.33
C ILE A 512 3.80 28.43 -36.41
N TYR A 513 3.05 29.53 -36.37
CA TYR A 513 1.84 29.70 -37.17
C TYR A 513 2.07 30.49 -38.46
N GLY A 514 3.08 31.37 -38.51
CA GLY A 514 3.45 32.12 -39.71
C GLY A 514 3.77 31.24 -40.92
N PRO A 515 4.64 30.22 -40.79
CA PRO A 515 4.94 29.26 -41.87
C PRO A 515 3.71 28.47 -42.36
N LYS A 516 2.67 28.36 -41.53
CA LYS A 516 1.39 27.72 -41.88
C LYS A 516 0.41 28.67 -42.57
N GLY A 517 0.83 29.90 -42.89
CA GLY A 517 -0.02 30.94 -43.47
C GLY A 517 -1.02 31.55 -42.49
N VAL A 518 -0.86 31.32 -41.19
CA VAL A 518 -1.76 31.82 -40.15
C VAL A 518 -1.17 33.09 -39.52
N VAL A 519 -1.90 34.20 -39.65
CA VAL A 519 -1.52 35.48 -39.02
C VAL A 519 -1.92 35.44 -37.55
N VAL A 520 -0.91 35.48 -36.65
CA VAL A 520 -1.14 35.56 -35.20
C VAL A 520 -1.49 37.00 -34.82
N PRO A 521 -2.74 37.26 -34.36
CA PRO A 521 -3.15 38.61 -34.00
C PRO A 521 -2.46 39.10 -32.72
N ASP A 522 -2.45 40.41 -32.50
CA ASP A 522 -2.07 40.97 -31.21
C ASP A 522 -3.09 40.58 -30.13
N PRO A 523 -2.64 40.32 -28.89
CA PRO A 523 -3.53 39.91 -27.81
C PRO A 523 -4.39 41.07 -27.32
N ILE A 524 -5.64 40.77 -26.96
CA ILE A 524 -6.57 41.71 -26.33
C ILE A 524 -6.12 42.02 -24.90
N GLN A 525 -5.72 40.99 -24.16
CA GLN A 525 -5.30 41.11 -22.77
C GLN A 525 -4.26 40.05 -22.45
N THR A 526 -3.31 40.40 -21.59
CA THR A 526 -2.28 39.47 -21.12
C THR A 526 -2.08 39.60 -19.62
N VAL A 527 -1.73 38.49 -18.97
CA VAL A 527 -1.38 38.46 -17.55
C VAL A 527 -0.20 37.51 -17.34
N CYS A 528 0.86 38.02 -16.71
CA CYS A 528 2.01 37.22 -16.28
C CYS A 528 1.93 36.98 -14.77
N THR A 529 2.06 35.74 -14.34
CA THR A 529 2.11 35.42 -12.90
C THR A 529 3.50 35.66 -12.33
N ARG A 530 3.58 35.95 -11.03
CA ARG A 530 4.83 36.11 -10.28
C ARG A 530 4.72 35.46 -8.90
N TRP A 531 4.58 34.14 -8.88
CA TRP A 531 4.35 33.40 -7.65
C TRP A 531 5.51 33.46 -6.67
N GLY A 532 6.76 33.61 -7.16
CA GLY A 532 7.97 33.71 -6.34
C GLY A 532 8.07 35.04 -5.59
N SER A 533 7.62 36.12 -6.23
CA SER A 533 7.61 37.47 -5.64
C SER A 533 6.34 37.79 -4.84
N ASP A 534 5.32 36.92 -4.90
CA ASP A 534 4.07 37.08 -4.15
C ASP A 534 4.31 36.86 -2.64
N PRO A 535 4.10 37.88 -1.78
CA PRO A 535 4.43 37.81 -0.36
C PRO A 535 3.55 36.84 0.45
N LEU A 536 2.43 36.40 -0.12
CA LEU A 536 1.51 35.45 0.50
C LEU A 536 1.68 34.03 -0.09
N SER A 537 2.75 33.78 -0.86
CA SER A 537 3.08 32.47 -1.41
C SER A 537 4.57 32.17 -1.36
N TYR A 538 5.41 33.06 -1.92
CA TYR A 538 6.86 32.90 -2.13
C TYR A 538 7.26 31.69 -2.97
N GLY A 539 6.43 31.32 -3.95
CA GLY A 539 6.62 30.16 -4.81
C GLY A 539 5.29 29.52 -5.23
N SER A 540 5.38 28.43 -5.99
CA SER A 540 4.23 27.69 -6.51
C SER A 540 3.80 26.57 -5.57
N TYR A 541 4.59 25.50 -5.40
CA TYR A 541 4.26 24.35 -4.57
C TYR A 541 5.51 23.58 -4.12
N SER A 542 5.35 22.73 -3.11
CA SER A 542 6.45 21.97 -2.51
C SER A 542 7.01 20.88 -3.43
N HIS A 543 8.27 20.47 -3.18
CA HIS A 543 8.89 19.30 -3.79
C HIS A 543 9.93 18.69 -2.83
N VAL A 544 10.32 17.45 -3.08
CA VAL A 544 11.36 16.79 -2.27
C VAL A 544 12.74 17.16 -2.80
N ARG A 545 13.40 18.11 -2.13
CA ARG A 545 14.77 18.51 -2.47
C ARG A 545 15.81 17.52 -1.96
N VAL A 546 17.02 17.59 -2.49
CA VAL A 546 18.20 16.87 -1.96
C VAL A 546 18.33 17.10 -0.45
N GLY A 547 18.52 16.02 0.30
CA GLY A 547 18.57 16.02 1.76
C GLY A 547 17.21 16.00 2.49
N SER A 548 16.09 16.05 1.78
CA SER A 548 14.73 15.90 2.31
C SER A 548 14.15 14.52 2.00
N SER A 549 12.96 14.22 2.52
CA SER A 549 12.20 13.01 2.19
C SER A 549 10.71 13.23 2.45
N GLY A 550 9.88 12.27 2.04
CA GLY A 550 8.45 12.27 2.34
C GLY A 550 8.10 12.48 3.82
N VAL A 551 8.97 12.07 4.74
CA VAL A 551 8.77 12.24 6.20
C VAL A 551 8.70 13.71 6.62
N ASP A 552 9.31 14.62 5.87
CA ASP A 552 9.25 16.05 6.21
C ASP A 552 7.83 16.63 6.02
N TYR A 553 7.02 16.07 5.11
CA TYR A 553 5.59 16.40 5.00
C TYR A 553 4.82 15.95 6.24
N ASP A 554 5.10 14.73 6.72
CA ASP A 554 4.47 14.16 7.92
C ASP A 554 4.82 15.03 9.15
N ILE A 555 6.09 15.44 9.30
CA ILE A 555 6.54 16.34 10.37
C ILE A 555 5.85 17.71 10.27
N LEU A 556 5.67 18.24 9.06
CA LEU A 556 5.01 19.53 8.90
C LEU A 556 3.52 19.47 9.28
N ALA A 557 2.87 18.31 9.10
CA ALA A 557 1.48 18.09 9.49
C ALA A 557 1.27 17.96 11.02
N GLU A 558 2.30 17.57 11.79
CA GLU A 558 2.18 17.36 13.25
C GLU A 558 1.56 18.59 13.96
N SER A 559 0.55 18.39 14.81
CA SER A 559 0.02 19.48 15.64
C SER A 559 0.99 19.86 16.76
N VAL A 560 0.88 21.08 17.27
CA VAL A 560 1.70 21.61 18.36
C VAL A 560 0.80 21.96 19.54
N CYS A 561 1.12 21.38 20.71
CA CYS A 561 0.41 21.59 21.97
C CYS A 561 -1.11 21.33 21.91
N ASN A 562 -1.60 20.53 20.95
CA ASN A 562 -3.04 20.30 20.73
C ASN A 562 -3.84 21.62 20.54
N ARG A 563 -3.17 22.68 20.07
CA ARG A 563 -3.73 24.02 19.89
C ARG A 563 -3.45 24.58 18.50
N LEU A 564 -2.26 24.32 17.96
CA LEU A 564 -1.82 24.78 16.64
C LEU A 564 -1.71 23.59 15.68
N PHE A 565 -2.55 23.60 14.64
CA PHE A 565 -2.67 22.57 13.62
C PHE A 565 -2.14 23.08 12.27
N PHE A 566 -1.78 22.18 11.36
CA PHE A 566 -1.21 22.53 10.07
C PHE A 566 -1.86 21.74 8.93
N ALA A 567 -2.44 22.47 7.97
CA ALA A 567 -2.95 21.90 6.71
C ALA A 567 -2.35 22.63 5.51
N GLY A 568 -2.60 22.10 4.31
CA GLY A 568 -2.07 22.61 3.05
C GLY A 568 -1.32 21.52 2.29
N GLU A 569 -1.05 21.76 1.01
CA GLU A 569 -0.37 20.79 0.12
C GLU A 569 0.98 20.31 0.67
N ALA A 570 1.71 21.17 1.39
CA ALA A 570 2.99 20.80 2.01
C ALA A 570 2.85 20.00 3.32
N THR A 571 1.65 19.57 3.69
CA THR A 571 1.37 18.77 4.91
C THR A 571 0.81 17.39 4.58
N THR A 572 0.82 16.98 3.32
CA THR A 572 0.38 15.65 2.91
C THR A 572 1.48 14.98 2.11
N ARG A 573 1.89 13.80 2.57
CA ARG A 573 2.93 13.01 1.93
C ARG A 573 2.43 12.25 0.72
N GLN A 574 1.17 11.82 0.74
CA GLN A 574 0.56 11.02 -0.32
C GLN A 574 0.20 11.87 -1.54
N HIS A 575 -0.19 13.12 -1.33
CA HIS A 575 -0.66 14.01 -2.40
C HIS A 575 -0.06 15.43 -2.27
N PRO A 576 1.27 15.60 -2.16
CA PRO A 576 1.88 16.92 -2.07
C PRO A 576 1.62 17.72 -3.35
N ALA A 577 1.87 19.03 -3.34
CA ALA A 577 1.81 19.90 -4.52
C ALA A 577 0.47 19.99 -5.29
N THR A 578 -0.60 19.34 -4.82
CA THR A 578 -1.85 19.23 -5.56
C THR A 578 -3.01 20.00 -4.91
N MET A 579 -4.03 20.34 -5.72
CA MET A 579 -5.28 20.92 -5.23
C MET A 579 -6.04 19.95 -4.31
N HIS A 580 -6.13 18.68 -4.71
CA HIS A 580 -6.85 17.67 -3.93
C HIS A 580 -6.11 17.32 -2.64
N GLY A 581 -4.77 17.29 -2.64
CA GLY A 581 -3.99 17.12 -1.42
C GLY A 581 -4.19 18.26 -0.41
N ALA A 582 -4.24 19.51 -0.88
CA ALA A 582 -4.61 20.63 -0.02
C ALA A 582 -6.02 20.46 0.56
N TYR A 583 -7.01 20.11 -0.26
CA TYR A 583 -8.39 19.87 0.18
C TYR A 583 -8.46 18.75 1.25
N LEU A 584 -7.87 17.60 0.97
CA LEU A 584 -7.84 16.44 1.88
C LEU A 584 -7.12 16.75 3.19
N SER A 585 -6.03 17.52 3.17
CA SER A 585 -5.34 17.95 4.39
C SER A 585 -6.23 18.83 5.28
N GLY A 586 -7.12 19.63 4.69
CA GLY A 586 -8.11 20.42 5.43
C GLY A 586 -9.14 19.54 6.14
N LEU A 587 -9.68 18.52 5.45
CA LEU A 587 -10.59 17.54 6.06
C LEU A 587 -9.90 16.77 7.20
N ARG A 588 -8.65 16.36 6.99
CA ARG A 588 -7.84 15.67 8.00
C ARG A 588 -7.70 16.50 9.28
N GLU A 589 -7.28 17.77 9.16
CA GLU A 589 -7.11 18.61 10.35
C GLU A 589 -8.44 18.96 11.03
N ALA A 590 -9.55 19.08 10.28
CA ALA A 590 -10.86 19.25 10.89
C ALA A 590 -11.25 18.05 11.78
N SER A 591 -11.01 16.82 11.30
CA SER A 591 -11.20 15.59 12.09
C SER A 591 -10.32 15.58 13.34
N GLN A 592 -9.04 15.96 13.21
CA GLN A 592 -8.11 16.00 14.36
C GLN A 592 -8.49 17.05 15.41
N ILE A 593 -8.95 18.22 14.97
CA ILE A 593 -9.45 19.27 15.87
C ILE A 593 -10.68 18.78 16.65
N LEU A 594 -11.61 18.09 15.99
CA LEU A 594 -12.77 17.48 16.65
C LEU A 594 -12.34 16.43 17.68
N HIS A 595 -11.40 15.56 17.32
CA HIS A 595 -10.88 14.55 18.24
C HIS A 595 -10.27 15.17 19.51
N VAL A 596 -9.46 16.22 19.34
CA VAL A 596 -8.84 16.95 20.44
C VAL A 596 -9.88 17.69 21.30
N ALA A 597 -10.89 18.31 20.68
CA ALA A 597 -11.98 18.96 21.42
C ALA A 597 -12.75 17.97 22.30
N ASN A 598 -13.08 16.80 21.76
CA ASN A 598 -13.74 15.71 22.50
C ASN A 598 -12.88 15.20 23.66
N TYR A 599 -11.56 15.11 23.47
CA TYR A 599 -10.63 14.74 24.54
C TYR A 599 -10.66 15.74 25.70
N PHE A 600 -10.61 17.05 25.42
CA PHE A 600 -10.68 18.08 26.46
C PHE A 600 -12.03 18.10 27.18
N ARG A 601 -13.14 17.84 26.47
CA ARG A 601 -14.48 17.75 27.06
C ARG A 601 -14.61 16.58 28.03
N THR A 602 -14.02 15.43 27.69
CA THR A 602 -14.09 14.21 28.52
C THR A 602 -13.08 14.19 29.67
N ASN A 603 -11.99 14.97 29.60
CA ASN A 603 -10.92 15.00 30.60
C ASN A 603 -10.53 16.43 31.06
N PRO A 604 -11.43 17.21 31.68
CA PRO A 604 -11.20 18.63 31.97
C PRO A 604 -10.13 18.94 33.04
N LYS A 605 -9.62 17.94 33.77
CA LYS A 605 -8.71 18.12 34.92
C LYS A 605 -7.29 17.53 34.75
N LYS A 606 -6.97 16.92 33.61
CA LYS A 606 -5.61 16.39 33.40
C LYS A 606 -4.73 17.47 32.76
N PRO A 607 -3.62 17.90 33.39
CA PRO A 607 -2.65 18.74 32.71
C PRO A 607 -2.13 18.01 31.48
N VAL A 608 -1.77 18.78 30.45
CA VAL A 608 -1.27 18.31 29.16
C VAL A 608 -0.18 17.26 29.38
N GLN A 609 -0.55 15.98 29.33
CA GLN A 609 0.42 14.94 29.04
C GLN A 609 0.85 15.24 27.60
N ARG A 610 2.14 15.54 27.43
CA ARG A 610 2.76 15.49 26.11
C ARG A 610 2.34 14.16 25.50
N TYR A 611 1.48 14.18 24.50
CA TYR A 611 1.19 13.03 23.68
C TYR A 611 2.49 12.67 22.96
N SER A 612 3.36 11.91 23.62
CA SER A 612 4.44 11.19 23.00
C SER A 612 3.83 9.92 22.45
N GLY A 613 3.69 9.85 21.13
CA GLY A 613 3.15 8.68 20.44
C GLY A 613 3.86 7.39 20.83
N VAL A 614 3.06 6.33 21.03
CA VAL A 614 3.28 4.91 20.68
C VAL A 614 4.53 4.18 21.26
N ASN A 615 5.50 4.86 21.86
CA ASN A 615 6.81 4.28 22.22
C ASN A 615 6.85 3.55 23.58
N MET A 616 5.85 3.69 24.45
CA MET A 616 5.86 3.09 25.79
C MET A 616 5.69 1.55 25.76
N ASN A 617 4.96 1.02 24.79
CA ASN A 617 4.63 -0.41 24.74
C ASN A 617 5.86 -1.32 24.54
N VAL A 618 6.92 -0.82 23.90
CA VAL A 618 8.13 -1.63 23.58
C VAL A 618 8.98 -1.88 24.83
N LEU A 619 9.20 -0.85 25.65
CA LEU A 619 9.93 -1.00 26.91
C LEU A 619 9.11 -1.82 27.91
N GLU A 620 7.79 -1.67 27.95
CA GLU A 620 6.94 -2.52 28.77
C GLU A 620 7.06 -4.00 28.38
N ASP A 621 7.00 -4.32 27.09
CA ASP A 621 7.14 -5.70 26.59
C ASP A 621 8.52 -6.32 26.89
N LEU A 622 9.60 -5.55 26.72
CA LEU A 622 10.97 -6.00 27.01
C LEU A 622 11.16 -6.41 28.47
N PHE A 623 10.58 -5.65 29.38
CA PHE A 623 10.69 -5.87 30.82
C PHE A 623 9.58 -6.77 31.41
N LYS A 624 8.76 -7.44 30.57
CA LYS A 624 7.84 -8.51 31.02
C LYS A 624 8.58 -9.73 31.56
N ARG A 625 9.79 -10.02 31.04
CA ARG A 625 10.66 -11.14 31.46
C ARG A 625 12.11 -10.65 31.60
N PRO A 626 12.46 -9.98 32.71
CA PRO A 626 13.82 -9.53 32.94
C PRO A 626 14.77 -10.71 33.18
N ASP A 627 16.05 -10.55 32.82
CA ASP A 627 17.11 -11.53 33.10
C ASP A 627 17.47 -11.56 34.59
N ILE A 628 17.47 -10.39 35.23
CA ILE A 628 17.72 -10.23 36.65
C ILE A 628 16.64 -9.28 37.18
N ALA A 629 16.00 -9.64 38.29
CA ALA A 629 15.09 -8.77 39.01
C ALA A 629 15.48 -8.76 40.49
N THR A 630 15.72 -7.57 41.05
CA THR A 630 16.09 -7.41 42.47
C THR A 630 15.49 -6.12 43.02
N GLY A 631 14.56 -6.24 43.97
CA GLY A 631 13.82 -5.10 44.52
C GLY A 631 13.10 -4.27 43.45
N LYS A 632 13.38 -2.96 43.41
CA LYS A 632 12.81 -2.00 42.44
C LYS A 632 13.50 -1.98 41.06
N LEU A 633 14.46 -2.88 40.84
CA LEU A 633 15.32 -2.93 39.66
C LEU A 633 15.03 -4.17 38.81
N SER A 634 14.95 -3.99 37.50
CA SER A 634 14.85 -5.07 36.52
C SER A 634 15.90 -4.86 35.44
N PHE A 635 16.61 -5.91 35.02
CA PHE A 635 17.66 -5.86 34.01
C PHE A 635 17.34 -6.75 32.81
N VAL A 636 17.64 -6.29 31.60
CA VAL A 636 17.49 -7.04 30.34
C VAL A 636 18.75 -6.86 29.49
N PHE A 637 19.31 -7.97 29.00
CA PHE A 637 20.53 -8.03 28.21
C PHE A 637 20.29 -8.69 26.85
N ASN A 638 21.24 -8.52 25.93
CA ASN A 638 21.24 -9.23 24.65
C ASN A 638 21.36 -10.75 24.92
N PRO A 639 20.43 -11.60 24.44
CA PRO A 639 20.48 -13.04 24.67
C PRO A 639 21.52 -13.76 23.78
N LEU A 640 22.11 -13.07 22.80
CA LEU A 640 23.08 -13.63 21.85
C LEU A 640 24.52 -13.61 22.37
N THR A 641 24.76 -13.01 23.55
CA THR A 641 26.09 -12.93 24.16
C THR A 641 26.02 -13.02 25.69
N GLU A 642 26.95 -13.78 26.27
CA GLU A 642 27.17 -13.90 27.71
C GLU A 642 28.41 -13.11 28.17
N ASP A 643 29.00 -12.29 27.30
CA ASP A 643 30.18 -11.48 27.64
C ASP A 643 29.88 -10.60 28.87
N PRO A 644 30.66 -10.70 29.97
CA PRO A 644 30.49 -9.85 31.15
C PRO A 644 30.54 -8.35 30.86
N LYS A 645 31.21 -7.95 29.78
CA LYS A 645 31.31 -6.55 29.34
C LYS A 645 30.14 -6.10 28.46
N SER A 646 29.25 -7.01 28.04
CA SER A 646 28.07 -6.66 27.26
C SER A 646 27.14 -5.75 28.05
N PHE A 647 26.61 -4.72 27.37
CA PHE A 647 25.67 -3.78 27.96
C PHE A 647 24.24 -4.34 27.95
N GLY A 648 23.42 -3.85 28.86
CA GLY A 648 21.99 -4.13 28.98
C GLY A 648 21.24 -2.94 29.54
N LEU A 649 19.92 -3.04 29.52
CA LEU A 649 18.99 -2.03 30.02
C LEU A 649 18.60 -2.36 31.45
N VAL A 650 18.57 -1.34 32.29
CA VAL A 650 17.93 -1.42 33.62
C VAL A 650 16.71 -0.53 33.68
N ARG A 651 15.65 -1.04 34.31
CA ARG A 651 14.45 -0.28 34.70
C ARG A 651 14.43 -0.13 36.21
N VAL A 652 14.17 1.09 36.67
CA VAL A 652 13.96 1.46 38.06
C VAL A 652 12.52 1.91 38.23
N CYS A 653 11.78 1.27 39.13
CA CYS A 653 10.39 1.63 39.44
C CYS A 653 10.32 2.42 40.75
N PHE A 654 9.72 3.61 40.73
CA PHE A 654 9.40 4.38 41.92
C PHE A 654 7.91 4.27 42.21
N ASP A 655 7.58 3.92 43.46
CA ASP A 655 6.19 3.92 43.93
C ASP A 655 5.81 5.37 44.24
N ASN A 656 4.76 5.88 43.60
CA ASN A 656 4.18 7.15 44.01
C ASN A 656 3.30 6.91 45.25
N PHE A 657 3.31 7.87 46.18
CA PHE A 657 2.35 7.94 47.27
C PHE A 657 0.96 8.24 46.68
N GLU A 658 0.15 7.19 46.49
CA GLU A 658 -1.34 7.12 46.49
C GLU A 658 -1.85 5.99 45.57
N ASP A 659 -2.98 5.38 45.96
CA ASP A 659 -3.56 4.07 45.61
C ASP A 659 -3.98 3.82 44.12
N ASP A 660 -3.20 4.26 43.11
CA ASP A 660 -3.42 3.87 41.71
C ASP A 660 -2.25 3.02 41.15
N PRO A 661 -2.43 1.69 40.98
CA PRO A 661 -1.39 0.80 40.47
C PRO A 661 -0.98 1.08 39.01
N THR A 662 -1.67 1.98 38.30
CA THR A 662 -1.39 2.32 36.90
C THR A 662 -0.40 3.47 36.71
N ASN A 663 0.04 4.16 37.77
CA ASN A 663 0.80 5.41 37.66
C ASN A 663 2.17 5.39 38.39
N ARG A 664 2.99 4.36 38.13
CA ARG A 664 4.36 4.23 38.67
C ARG A 664 5.36 5.00 37.80
N LEU A 665 6.21 5.84 38.40
CA LEU A 665 7.29 6.52 37.69
C LEU A 665 8.39 5.49 37.35
N GLN A 666 8.67 5.30 36.07
CA GLN A 666 9.70 4.38 35.58
C GLN A 666 10.83 5.16 34.92
N LEU A 667 12.06 4.91 35.38
CA LEU A 667 13.28 5.47 34.78
C LEU A 667 14.21 4.33 34.34
N TYR A 668 15.07 4.63 33.38
CA TYR A 668 15.94 3.64 32.73
C TYR A 668 17.39 4.08 32.71
N SER A 669 18.31 3.12 32.59
CA SER A 669 19.73 3.37 32.35
C SER A 669 20.35 2.20 31.56
N ILE A 670 21.61 2.37 31.15
CA ILE A 670 22.41 1.37 30.45
C ILE A 670 23.61 1.01 31.32
N LEU A 671 23.89 -0.28 31.50
CA LEU A 671 25.07 -0.77 32.23
C LEU A 671 25.51 -2.15 31.74
N SER A 672 26.73 -2.56 32.09
CA SER A 672 27.24 -3.88 31.73
C SER A 672 26.68 -5.01 32.60
N ARG A 673 26.75 -6.25 32.10
CA ARG A 673 26.35 -7.45 32.84
C ARG A 673 27.16 -7.63 34.12
N GLU A 674 28.46 -7.33 34.09
CA GLU A 674 29.33 -7.31 35.28
C GLU A 674 28.86 -6.29 36.32
N GLN A 675 28.46 -5.09 35.89
CA GLN A 675 27.93 -4.06 36.79
C GLN A 675 26.59 -4.48 37.41
N ALA A 676 25.73 -5.17 36.65
CA ALA A 676 24.45 -5.66 37.15
C ALA A 676 24.62 -6.76 38.20
N ASN A 677 25.55 -7.69 37.98
CA ASN A 677 25.87 -8.74 38.95
C ASN A 677 26.41 -8.14 40.26
N LYS A 678 27.27 -7.11 40.19
CA LYS A 678 27.74 -6.39 41.39
C LYS A 678 26.60 -5.72 42.16
N ILE A 679 25.58 -5.21 41.47
CA ILE A 679 24.38 -4.61 42.11
C ILE A 679 23.50 -5.69 42.75
N GLN A 680 23.46 -6.89 42.14
CA GLN A 680 22.70 -8.03 42.66
C GLN A 680 23.29 -8.58 43.97
N GLU A 681 24.62 -8.62 44.10
CA GLU A 681 25.32 -9.11 45.30
C GLU A 681 25.19 -8.18 46.53
N LEU A 682 24.65 -6.96 46.35
CA LEU A 682 24.33 -6.06 47.47
C LEU A 682 23.09 -6.55 48.22
N ASP A 683 23.14 -6.45 49.56
CA ASP A 683 22.10 -6.90 50.50
C ASP A 683 20.68 -6.54 50.01
N GLU A 684 19.79 -7.54 49.98
CA GLU A 684 18.44 -7.45 49.42
C GLU A 684 17.53 -6.49 50.21
N SER A 685 17.89 -6.17 51.45
CA SER A 685 17.02 -5.44 52.39
C SER A 685 16.98 -3.92 52.21
N SER A 686 17.86 -3.31 51.40
CA SER A 686 17.86 -1.86 51.17
C SER A 686 17.87 -1.46 49.69
N ASN A 687 16.68 -1.17 49.14
CA ASN A 687 16.54 -0.56 47.81
C ASN A 687 17.32 0.76 47.68
N GLU A 688 17.46 1.51 48.78
CA GLU A 688 18.22 2.77 48.82
C GLU A 688 19.73 2.55 48.61
N SER A 689 20.30 1.48 49.17
CA SER A 689 21.71 1.14 48.97
C SER A 689 22.02 0.78 47.51
N LYS A 690 21.10 0.09 46.82
CA LYS A 690 21.24 -0.29 45.39
C LYS A 690 21.08 0.92 44.46
N LEU A 691 20.12 1.81 44.75
CA LEU A 691 19.96 3.11 44.07
C LEU A 691 21.17 4.03 44.28
N SER A 692 21.68 4.11 45.51
CA SER A 692 22.89 4.87 45.84
C SER A 692 24.12 4.32 45.11
N CYS A 693 24.27 2.99 44.99
CA CYS A 693 25.33 2.39 44.20
C CYS A 693 25.26 2.78 42.71
N LEU A 694 24.06 2.73 42.10
CA LEU A 694 23.85 3.14 40.70
C LEU A 694 24.22 4.60 40.45
N MET A 695 23.80 5.51 41.33
CA MET A 695 23.93 6.95 41.12
C MET A 695 25.26 7.51 41.62
N ASN A 696 25.70 7.11 42.82
CA ASN A 696 26.86 7.69 43.50
C ASN A 696 28.15 6.92 43.25
N THR A 697 28.09 5.57 43.21
CA THR A 697 29.28 4.73 43.04
C THR A 697 29.60 4.47 41.56
N LEU A 698 28.59 4.18 40.73
CA LEU A 698 28.76 3.92 39.30
C LEU A 698 28.57 5.18 38.43
N GLY A 699 28.06 6.28 38.99
CA GLY A 699 27.90 7.56 38.30
C GLY A 699 26.86 7.54 37.16
N LEU A 700 25.94 6.58 37.15
CA LEU A 700 25.00 6.38 36.05
C LEU A 700 23.79 7.33 36.17
N LYS A 701 23.41 7.96 35.05
CA LYS A 701 22.26 8.85 34.98
C LYS A 701 20.98 8.09 34.66
N LEU A 702 19.94 8.28 35.47
CA LEU A 702 18.61 7.77 35.16
C LEU A 702 17.92 8.65 34.12
N MET A 703 17.30 8.01 33.13
CA MET A 703 16.72 8.63 31.95
C MET A 703 15.25 8.25 31.80
N GLY A 704 14.45 9.13 31.20
CA GLY A 704 13.08 8.78 30.80
C GLY A 704 13.08 7.81 29.61
N ALA A 705 11.96 7.12 29.39
CA ALA A 705 11.75 6.14 28.31
C ALA A 705 12.23 6.63 26.93
N ASN A 706 11.86 7.85 26.54
CA ASN A 706 12.27 8.41 25.24
C ASN A 706 13.78 8.67 25.17
N SER A 707 14.39 9.14 26.26
CA SER A 707 15.82 9.44 26.30
C SER A 707 16.68 8.18 26.25
N VAL A 708 16.25 7.07 26.88
CA VAL A 708 16.98 5.79 26.79
C VAL A 708 16.85 5.15 25.41
N LEU A 709 15.70 5.31 24.74
CA LEU A 709 15.51 4.85 23.36
C LEU A 709 16.39 5.64 22.37
N ASP A 710 16.61 6.94 22.63
CA ASP A 710 17.49 7.78 21.79
C ASP A 710 18.99 7.54 22.06
N THR A 711 19.40 7.36 23.32
CA THR A 711 20.83 7.16 23.68
C THR A 711 21.28 5.70 23.59
N GLY A 712 20.39 4.75 23.79
CA GLY A 712 20.65 3.31 23.77
C GLY A 712 20.08 2.60 22.55
N GLY A 713 19.74 3.32 21.47
CA GLY A 713 19.04 2.78 20.30
C GLY A 713 19.66 1.50 19.76
N ASP A 714 20.97 1.47 19.55
CA ASP A 714 21.68 0.28 19.04
C ASP A 714 21.63 -0.91 20.02
N LEU A 715 21.64 -0.64 21.33
CA LEU A 715 21.53 -1.68 22.36
C LEU A 715 20.10 -2.21 22.50
N VAL A 716 19.10 -1.33 22.41
CA VAL A 716 17.69 -1.72 22.35
C VAL A 716 17.46 -2.57 21.09
N GLU A 717 18.03 -2.17 19.95
CA GLU A 717 18.01 -2.90 18.67
C GLU A 717 18.56 -4.33 18.81
N GLU A 718 19.64 -4.54 19.58
CA GLU A 718 20.19 -5.86 19.88
C GLU A 718 19.30 -6.72 20.80
N ILE A 719 18.66 -6.10 21.80
CA ILE A 719 17.84 -6.81 22.80
C ILE A 719 16.45 -7.19 22.24
N LEU A 720 15.97 -6.51 21.19
CA LEU A 720 14.67 -6.75 20.56
C LEU A 720 14.49 -8.14 19.91
N SER A 721 15.53 -8.97 19.83
CA SER A 721 15.40 -10.39 19.46
C SER A 721 14.50 -11.19 20.43
N ARG A 722 14.18 -10.65 21.61
CA ARG A 722 13.30 -11.24 22.61
C ARG A 722 11.80 -11.04 22.35
N VAL A 723 11.43 -10.15 21.42
CA VAL A 723 10.04 -9.73 21.22
C VAL A 723 9.33 -10.63 20.18
N PRO A 724 8.13 -11.20 20.46
CA PRO A 724 7.40 -12.06 19.53
C PRO A 724 7.08 -11.41 18.17
N MET A 725 7.01 -12.20 17.10
CA MET A 725 6.71 -11.70 15.73
C MET A 725 5.34 -10.99 15.62
N THR A 726 4.38 -11.32 16.49
CA THR A 726 3.08 -10.64 16.57
C THR A 726 3.21 -9.19 17.03
N SER A 727 4.08 -8.90 18.00
CA SER A 727 4.38 -7.53 18.45
C SER A 727 5.18 -6.74 17.41
N LEU A 728 6.06 -7.42 16.65
CA LEU A 728 6.79 -6.81 15.54
C LEU A 728 5.88 -6.41 14.36
N ARG A 729 4.72 -7.07 14.15
CA ARG A 729 3.72 -6.64 13.16
C ARG A 729 3.16 -5.25 13.47
N ALA A 730 2.84 -4.96 14.74
CA ALA A 730 2.36 -3.65 15.17
C ALA A 730 3.45 -2.57 15.11
N ILE A 731 4.72 -2.94 15.29
CA ILE A 731 5.85 -2.00 15.23
C ILE A 731 6.20 -1.59 13.78
N ARG A 732 5.95 -2.46 12.78
CA ARG A 732 6.23 -2.19 11.35
C ARG A 732 5.48 -0.99 10.78
N SER A 733 4.32 -0.64 11.33
CA SER A 733 3.50 0.49 10.85
C SER A 733 3.95 1.85 11.40
N THR A 734 4.89 1.89 12.36
CA THR A 734 5.27 3.15 13.04
C THR A 734 6.34 3.97 12.32
N CYS A 735 7.35 3.37 11.65
CA CYS A 735 8.22 4.11 10.71
C CYS A 735 9.06 3.21 9.77
N LYS A 736 9.61 3.81 8.70
CA LYS A 736 10.49 3.14 7.72
C LYS A 736 11.78 2.58 8.32
N LYS A 737 12.34 3.18 9.40
CA LYS A 737 13.53 2.64 10.10
C LYS A 737 13.19 1.27 10.71
N TRP A 738 12.10 1.17 11.47
CA TRP A 738 11.62 -0.08 12.06
C TRP A 738 11.18 -1.11 11.01
N ASN A 739 10.55 -0.68 9.92
CA ASN A 739 10.21 -1.57 8.80
C ASN A 739 11.49 -2.12 8.12
N SER A 740 12.50 -1.28 7.86
CA SER A 740 13.80 -1.72 7.32
C SER A 740 14.57 -2.63 8.28
N LEU A 741 14.50 -2.36 9.58
CA LEU A 741 15.15 -3.16 10.63
C LEU A 741 14.50 -4.53 10.80
N SER A 742 13.16 -4.61 10.75
CA SER A 742 12.42 -5.89 10.73
C SER A 742 12.75 -6.73 9.48
N LYS A 743 13.03 -6.07 8.34
CA LYS A 743 13.49 -6.75 7.12
C LYS A 743 14.88 -7.35 7.31
N ASN A 744 15.84 -6.62 7.88
CA ASN A 744 17.19 -7.13 8.13
C ASN A 744 17.24 -8.29 9.14
N GLN A 745 16.37 -8.27 10.15
CA GLN A 745 16.20 -9.38 11.11
C GLN A 745 15.57 -10.63 10.46
N ILE A 746 14.79 -10.51 9.39
CA ILE A 746 14.11 -11.64 8.73
C ILE A 746 14.96 -12.24 7.60
N PHE A 747 15.73 -11.43 6.87
CA PHE A 747 16.52 -11.86 5.70
C PHE A 747 18.02 -12.06 5.98
N GLY A 748 18.52 -11.67 7.15
CA GLY A 748 19.92 -11.86 7.52
C GLY A 748 20.27 -13.32 7.80
N ARG A 749 21.32 -13.85 7.17
CA ARG A 749 21.85 -15.22 7.37
C ARG A 749 22.12 -15.61 8.85
N LYS A 750 22.26 -14.63 9.76
CA LYS A 750 22.43 -14.87 11.20
C LYS A 750 21.10 -15.13 11.95
N ALA A 751 19.96 -14.66 11.44
CA ALA A 751 18.65 -14.85 12.08
C ALA A 751 18.00 -16.19 11.73
N THR A 752 18.28 -16.76 10.56
CA THR A 752 17.91 -18.14 10.20
C THR A 752 18.64 -19.17 11.06
N ALA A 753 19.84 -18.87 11.55
CA ALA A 753 20.55 -19.70 12.54
C ALA A 753 19.97 -19.58 13.97
N ALA A 754 19.16 -18.55 14.25
CA ALA A 754 18.59 -18.30 15.58
C ALA A 754 17.24 -18.99 15.84
N ARG A 755 16.57 -19.52 14.80
CA ARG A 755 15.30 -20.26 14.95
C ARG A 755 15.57 -21.75 15.20
N LYS A 756 15.60 -22.16 16.47
CA LYS A 756 15.64 -23.58 16.90
C LYS A 756 14.27 -24.30 16.79
N GLN A 757 13.28 -23.71 16.13
CA GLN A 757 11.87 -24.16 16.10
C GLN A 757 11.38 -24.24 14.65
N PHE A 758 10.66 -25.32 14.30
CA PHE A 758 10.04 -25.46 12.99
C PHE A 758 8.76 -24.61 12.93
N MET A 759 8.63 -23.79 11.88
CA MET A 759 7.43 -23.04 11.56
C MET A 759 6.98 -23.41 10.14
N GLY A 760 5.70 -23.75 10.00
CA GLY A 760 5.13 -24.18 8.72
C GLY A 760 3.62 -24.06 8.67
N PHE A 761 3.06 -24.53 7.57
CA PHE A 761 1.62 -24.66 7.37
C PHE A 761 1.26 -26.12 7.18
N MET A 762 0.08 -26.50 7.67
CA MET A 762 -0.44 -27.85 7.52
C MET A 762 -1.92 -27.83 7.19
N MET A 763 -2.38 -28.80 6.41
CA MET A 763 -3.79 -29.12 6.30
C MET A 763 -4.19 -30.06 7.43
N LYS A 764 -5.24 -29.70 8.17
CA LYS A 764 -5.89 -30.49 9.21
C LYS A 764 -7.40 -30.37 9.04
N ASP A 765 -8.09 -31.49 8.87
CA ASP A 765 -9.57 -31.56 8.72
C ASP A 765 -10.14 -30.69 7.59
N SER A 766 -9.47 -30.70 6.42
CA SER A 766 -9.76 -29.83 5.27
C SER A 766 -9.60 -28.33 5.55
N ARG A 767 -8.89 -27.95 6.61
CA ARG A 767 -8.58 -26.55 6.97
C ARG A 767 -7.08 -26.31 6.97
N LEU A 768 -6.67 -25.12 6.55
CA LEU A 768 -5.28 -24.69 6.67
C LEU A 768 -5.00 -24.20 8.10
N CYS A 769 -3.94 -24.73 8.71
CA CYS A 769 -3.46 -24.36 10.03
C CYS A 769 -1.99 -23.96 9.96
N SER A 770 -1.58 -22.95 10.73
CA SER A 770 -0.17 -22.73 11.05
C SER A 770 0.27 -23.71 12.12
N ILE A 771 1.47 -24.27 11.97
CA ILE A 771 2.08 -25.17 12.94
C ILE A 771 3.43 -24.60 13.40
N GLU A 772 3.59 -24.52 14.71
CA GLU A 772 4.87 -24.28 15.39
C GLU A 772 5.25 -25.54 16.16
N PHE A 773 6.39 -26.12 15.81
CA PHE A 773 6.88 -27.36 16.39
C PHE A 773 8.23 -27.10 17.07
N ASP A 774 8.25 -27.06 18.40
CA ASP A 774 9.47 -26.93 19.18
C ASP A 774 10.06 -28.30 19.50
N LEU A 775 11.28 -28.52 19.05
CA LEU A 775 12.04 -29.74 19.30
C LEU A 775 13.03 -29.56 20.47
N GLN A 776 12.97 -28.45 21.21
CA GLN A 776 13.67 -28.31 22.48
C GLN A 776 13.06 -29.25 23.53
N GLY A 777 13.92 -29.85 24.34
CA GLY A 777 13.49 -30.75 25.42
C GLY A 777 12.98 -32.14 24.99
N ILE A 778 13.02 -32.51 23.70
CA ILE A 778 12.63 -33.88 23.24
C ILE A 778 13.41 -35.00 23.95
N ARG A 779 14.60 -34.69 24.47
CA ARG A 779 15.53 -35.60 25.16
C ARG A 779 15.66 -35.32 26.67
N ASN A 780 14.86 -34.40 27.23
CA ASN A 780 14.93 -34.10 28.67
C ASN A 780 14.12 -35.16 29.44
N GLU A 781 14.73 -35.80 30.43
CA GLU A 781 14.10 -36.84 31.26
C GLU A 781 12.98 -36.27 32.16
N ASP A 782 12.98 -34.96 32.41
CA ASP A 782 12.03 -34.26 33.30
C ASP A 782 10.64 -34.00 32.69
N GLY A 783 10.33 -34.49 31.49
CA GLY A 783 9.00 -34.39 30.89
C GLY A 783 8.63 -33.03 30.27
N ASN A 784 9.53 -32.05 30.23
CA ASN A 784 9.31 -30.70 29.65
C ASN A 784 9.30 -30.66 28.10
N PHE A 785 8.59 -31.58 27.44
CA PHE A 785 8.33 -31.50 26.00
C PHE A 785 7.08 -30.68 25.73
N VAL A 786 7.19 -29.64 24.91
CA VAL A 786 6.06 -28.75 24.56
C VAL A 786 5.32 -29.34 23.36
N ASP A 787 4.01 -29.53 23.49
CA ASP A 787 3.16 -29.97 22.38
C ASP A 787 3.15 -28.94 21.23
N PRO A 788 3.04 -29.38 19.97
CA PRO A 788 3.03 -28.46 18.83
C PRO A 788 1.85 -27.49 18.89
N SER A 789 2.12 -26.21 18.69
CA SER A 789 1.07 -25.20 18.60
C SER A 789 0.46 -25.23 17.20
N ILE A 790 -0.81 -25.62 17.11
CA ILE A 790 -1.56 -25.67 15.85
C ILE A 790 -2.68 -24.64 15.96
N LYS A 791 -2.67 -23.66 15.07
CA LYS A 791 -3.68 -22.60 15.02
C LYS A 791 -4.31 -22.57 13.63
N GLN A 792 -5.64 -22.62 13.58
CA GLN A 792 -6.36 -22.50 12.33
C GLN A 792 -6.19 -21.09 11.75
N VAL A 793 -5.97 -21.01 10.43
CA VAL A 793 -5.79 -19.74 9.74
C VAL A 793 -7.16 -19.11 9.50
N SER A 794 -7.43 -17.98 10.17
CA SER A 794 -8.76 -17.34 10.18
C SER A 794 -9.25 -16.88 8.81
N ILE A 795 -8.36 -16.36 7.95
CA ILE A 795 -8.72 -15.84 6.61
C ILE A 795 -9.27 -16.93 5.68
N LEU A 796 -8.95 -18.21 5.93
CA LEU A 796 -9.41 -19.34 5.12
C LEU A 796 -10.53 -20.14 5.80
N ASN A 797 -11.17 -19.58 6.83
CA ASN A 797 -12.23 -20.28 7.56
C ASN A 797 -13.50 -20.53 6.74
N GLN A 798 -13.65 -19.86 5.60
CA GLN A 798 -14.83 -20.02 4.74
C GLN A 798 -14.64 -21.08 3.64
N VAL A 799 -13.44 -21.67 3.51
CA VAL A 799 -13.13 -22.63 2.45
C VAL A 799 -12.57 -23.94 2.98
N GLU A 800 -12.94 -25.05 2.34
CA GLU A 800 -12.35 -26.36 2.57
C GLU A 800 -11.23 -26.60 1.55
N VAL A 801 -10.03 -26.95 2.04
CA VAL A 801 -8.80 -27.10 1.26
C VAL A 801 -8.42 -28.58 1.19
N SER A 802 -8.31 -29.12 -0.02
CA SER A 802 -7.89 -30.51 -0.26
C SER A 802 -6.38 -30.68 -0.29
N ASN A 803 -5.64 -29.68 -0.79
CA ASN A 803 -4.18 -29.70 -0.89
C ASN A 803 -3.58 -28.30 -0.75
N VAL A 804 -2.34 -28.24 -0.26
CA VAL A 804 -1.56 -27.00 -0.15
C VAL A 804 -0.12 -27.22 -0.61
N PHE A 805 0.41 -26.26 -1.38
CA PHE A 805 1.78 -26.26 -1.90
C PHE A 805 2.47 -24.96 -1.52
N HIS A 806 3.77 -25.03 -1.20
CA HIS A 806 4.58 -23.87 -0.81
C HIS A 806 5.66 -23.61 -1.85
N CYS A 807 5.86 -22.34 -2.23
CA CYS A 807 7.01 -21.88 -3.00
C CYS A 807 7.30 -20.39 -2.70
N ASP A 808 8.55 -20.05 -2.38
CA ASP A 808 9.03 -18.67 -2.14
C ASP A 808 8.12 -17.84 -1.21
N GLY A 809 7.63 -18.45 -0.12
CA GLY A 809 6.73 -17.82 0.85
C GLY A 809 5.30 -17.57 0.38
N LEU A 810 4.93 -18.05 -0.80
CA LEU A 810 3.54 -18.18 -1.26
C LEU A 810 3.00 -19.58 -1.01
N LEU A 811 1.69 -19.66 -0.72
CA LEU A 811 0.94 -20.90 -0.58
C LEU A 811 -0.10 -20.99 -1.69
N LEU A 812 -0.10 -22.11 -2.43
CA LEU A 812 -1.16 -22.48 -3.36
C LEU A 812 -2.09 -23.48 -2.68
N CYS A 813 -3.33 -23.09 -2.43
CA CYS A 813 -4.39 -23.90 -1.86
C CYS A 813 -5.37 -24.37 -2.94
N VAL A 814 -5.64 -25.67 -2.97
CA VAL A 814 -6.63 -26.31 -3.85
C VAL A 814 -7.88 -26.58 -3.04
N LEU A 815 -9.04 -26.13 -3.52
CA LEU A 815 -10.30 -26.30 -2.80
C LEU A 815 -10.82 -27.75 -2.90
N GLU A 816 -11.59 -28.20 -1.92
CA GLU A 816 -12.13 -29.57 -1.89
C GLU A 816 -13.20 -29.83 -2.97
N ASP A 817 -13.97 -28.80 -3.34
CA ASP A 817 -14.97 -28.85 -4.40
C ASP A 817 -14.38 -28.82 -5.82
N ASN A 818 -13.07 -28.60 -5.96
CA ASN A 818 -12.37 -28.39 -7.23
C ASN A 818 -12.99 -27.25 -8.07
N SER A 819 -13.48 -26.18 -7.44
CA SER A 819 -14.05 -25.03 -8.17
C SER A 819 -13.01 -23.97 -8.55
N ARG A 820 -12.03 -23.71 -7.65
CA ARG A 820 -11.04 -22.63 -7.78
C ARG A 820 -9.70 -23.01 -7.16
N LEU A 821 -8.65 -22.26 -7.50
CA LEU A 821 -7.37 -22.26 -6.77
C LEU A 821 -7.21 -20.92 -6.03
N LEU A 822 -6.57 -20.98 -4.87
CA LEU A 822 -6.24 -19.80 -4.07
C LEU A 822 -4.73 -19.72 -3.87
N VAL A 823 -4.15 -18.58 -4.23
CA VAL A 823 -2.77 -18.26 -3.90
C VAL A 823 -2.78 -17.28 -2.74
N TRP A 824 -2.04 -17.57 -1.69
CA TRP A 824 -2.00 -16.77 -0.46
C TRP A 824 -0.55 -16.43 -0.11
N ASN A 825 -0.29 -15.16 0.20
CA ASN A 825 0.94 -14.74 0.87
C ASN A 825 0.65 -14.51 2.37
N PRO A 826 1.00 -15.45 3.26
CA PRO A 826 0.75 -15.30 4.70
C PRO A 826 1.46 -14.12 5.36
N TYR A 827 2.60 -13.69 4.80
CA TYR A 827 3.40 -12.61 5.36
C TYR A 827 2.82 -11.23 5.02
N LEU A 828 2.38 -11.04 3.77
CA LEU A 828 1.75 -9.81 3.30
C LEU A 828 0.24 -9.77 3.54
N GLY A 829 -0.39 -10.88 3.92
CA GLY A 829 -1.85 -10.98 4.08
C GLY A 829 -2.63 -11.11 2.76
N GLN A 830 -1.97 -10.93 1.62
CA GLN A 830 -2.59 -10.88 0.30
C GLN A 830 -3.08 -12.27 -0.18
N THR A 831 -4.24 -12.29 -0.83
CA THR A 831 -4.77 -13.48 -1.52
C THR A 831 -5.04 -13.20 -3.00
N ARG A 832 -5.02 -14.24 -3.83
CA ARG A 832 -5.37 -14.18 -5.26
C ARG A 832 -6.09 -15.46 -5.69
N TRP A 833 -7.29 -15.30 -6.24
CA TRP A 833 -8.10 -16.40 -6.77
C TRP A 833 -7.76 -16.66 -8.24
N ILE A 834 -7.55 -17.92 -8.60
CA ILE A 834 -7.29 -18.34 -9.98
C ILE A 834 -8.46 -19.17 -10.49
N GLN A 835 -9.08 -18.71 -11.58
CA GLN A 835 -10.12 -19.45 -12.28
C GLN A 835 -9.52 -20.43 -13.31
N PRO A 836 -10.10 -21.63 -13.48
CA PRO A 836 -9.68 -22.57 -14.50
C PRO A 836 -10.05 -22.10 -15.91
N ARG A 837 -9.35 -22.61 -16.93
CA ARG A 837 -9.82 -22.57 -18.33
C ARG A 837 -11.00 -23.51 -18.58
N ASN A 838 -10.98 -24.71 -17.96
CA ASN A 838 -12.00 -25.76 -18.00
C ASN A 838 -12.17 -26.36 -16.59
N THR A 839 -13.33 -26.93 -16.25
CA THR A 839 -13.63 -27.51 -14.92
C THR A 839 -12.45 -28.29 -14.33
N PHE A 840 -12.07 -28.00 -13.08
CA PHE A 840 -11.03 -28.78 -12.40
C PHE A 840 -11.55 -30.17 -12.06
N LEU A 841 -10.74 -31.18 -12.33
CA LEU A 841 -11.07 -32.56 -11.99
C LEU A 841 -10.44 -32.90 -10.63
N SER A 842 -11.12 -33.73 -9.84
CA SER A 842 -10.65 -34.18 -8.52
C SER A 842 -9.31 -34.93 -8.54
N HIS A 843 -8.84 -35.33 -9.72
CA HIS A 843 -7.56 -36.02 -9.93
C HIS A 843 -6.45 -35.09 -10.44
N ASP A 844 -6.73 -33.80 -10.66
CA ASP A 844 -5.74 -32.84 -11.12
C ASP A 844 -4.61 -32.66 -10.08
N ARG A 845 -3.42 -32.34 -10.56
CA ARG A 845 -2.24 -32.05 -9.74
C ARG A 845 -1.72 -30.67 -10.07
N TYR A 846 -1.22 -30.01 -9.05
CA TYR A 846 -0.74 -28.64 -9.16
C TYR A 846 0.70 -28.54 -8.64
N ALA A 847 1.41 -27.56 -9.18
CA ALA A 847 2.71 -27.15 -8.69
C ALA A 847 2.86 -25.64 -8.83
N LEU A 848 3.58 -25.04 -7.89
CA LEU A 848 3.87 -23.61 -7.85
C LEU A 848 5.37 -23.38 -8.00
N GLY A 849 5.78 -22.54 -8.93
CA GLY A 849 7.17 -22.16 -9.12
C GLY A 849 7.31 -20.78 -9.70
N TYR A 850 8.54 -20.38 -10.04
CA TYR A 850 8.82 -19.07 -10.62
C TYR A 850 9.95 -19.12 -11.65
N ASP A 851 9.93 -18.19 -12.60
CA ASP A 851 11.00 -18.04 -13.60
C ASP A 851 12.17 -17.16 -13.11
N LYS A 852 13.19 -16.95 -13.95
CA LYS A 852 14.36 -16.11 -13.62
C LYS A 852 14.02 -14.68 -13.17
N ASN A 853 12.87 -14.14 -13.56
CA ASN A 853 12.42 -12.81 -13.17
C ASN A 853 11.57 -12.83 -11.89
N ARG A 854 11.52 -13.97 -11.18
CA ARG A 854 10.62 -14.24 -10.05
C ARG A 854 9.13 -14.08 -10.37
N ASN A 855 8.76 -14.19 -11.65
CA ASN A 855 7.36 -14.26 -12.04
C ASN A 855 6.83 -15.66 -11.69
N HIS A 856 5.83 -15.71 -10.81
CA HIS A 856 5.27 -16.94 -10.30
C HIS A 856 4.29 -17.56 -11.29
N LYS A 857 4.26 -18.89 -11.34
CA LYS A 857 3.47 -19.66 -12.29
C LYS A 857 2.90 -20.91 -11.61
N ILE A 858 1.74 -21.36 -12.07
CA ILE A 858 1.12 -22.60 -11.61
C ILE A 858 1.12 -23.61 -12.75
N LEU A 859 1.73 -24.77 -12.55
CA LEU A 859 1.59 -25.92 -13.43
C LEU A 859 0.38 -26.74 -12.99
N ARG A 860 -0.51 -27.07 -13.93
CA ARG A 860 -1.61 -28.01 -13.77
C ARG A 860 -1.36 -29.26 -14.62
N ILE A 861 -1.52 -30.44 -14.02
CA ILE A 861 -1.46 -31.74 -14.68
C ILE A 861 -2.84 -32.38 -14.52
N PHE A 862 -3.56 -32.57 -15.62
CA PHE A 862 -4.92 -33.10 -15.58
C PHE A 862 -5.00 -34.53 -16.12
N TYR A 863 -5.90 -35.33 -15.55
CA TYR A 863 -5.98 -36.78 -15.76
C TYR A 863 -7.34 -37.20 -16.34
N VAL A 864 -7.33 -38.21 -17.22
CA VAL A 864 -8.53 -38.88 -17.75
C VAL A 864 -8.36 -40.38 -17.54
N ILE A 865 -9.29 -41.02 -16.81
CA ILE A 865 -9.27 -42.47 -16.48
C ILE A 865 -7.90 -42.90 -15.91
N ASP A 866 -7.44 -42.21 -14.86
CA ASP A 866 -6.17 -42.45 -14.16
C ASP A 866 -4.90 -42.38 -15.03
N ARG A 867 -4.96 -41.73 -16.20
CA ARG A 867 -3.79 -41.42 -17.04
C ARG A 867 -3.65 -39.91 -17.25
N VAL A 868 -2.41 -39.43 -17.34
CA VAL A 868 -2.12 -38.03 -17.67
C VAL A 868 -2.71 -37.71 -19.04
N SER A 869 -3.57 -36.71 -19.09
CA SER A 869 -4.25 -36.26 -20.32
C SER A 869 -3.65 -34.98 -20.90
N GLY A 870 -2.94 -34.19 -20.09
CA GLY A 870 -2.24 -33.00 -20.56
C GLY A 870 -1.69 -32.14 -19.43
N PHE A 871 -1.05 -31.04 -19.85
CA PHE A 871 -0.35 -30.10 -18.98
C PHE A 871 -0.75 -28.68 -19.38
N GLU A 872 -1.07 -27.84 -18.40
CA GLU A 872 -1.32 -26.41 -18.59
C GLU A 872 -0.46 -25.61 -17.61
N ILE A 873 -0.05 -24.41 -18.00
CA ILE A 873 0.65 -23.47 -17.14
C ILE A 873 -0.13 -22.15 -17.06
N TYR A 874 -0.29 -21.64 -15.85
CA TYR A 874 -0.85 -20.34 -15.58
C TYR A 874 0.26 -19.37 -15.22
N ASP A 875 0.29 -18.22 -15.91
CA ASP A 875 1.28 -17.17 -15.70
C ASP A 875 0.67 -15.99 -14.93
N PHE A 876 1.30 -15.61 -13.81
CA PHE A 876 0.77 -14.55 -12.95
C PHE A 876 0.83 -13.17 -13.59
N SER A 877 1.84 -12.93 -14.43
CA SER A 877 2.08 -11.66 -15.12
C SER A 877 1.07 -11.41 -16.24
N SER A 878 0.75 -12.44 -17.03
CA SER A 878 -0.24 -12.33 -18.11
C SER A 878 -1.67 -12.65 -17.65
N ASN A 879 -1.83 -13.20 -16.44
CA ASN A 879 -3.12 -13.62 -15.89
C ASN A 879 -3.85 -14.65 -16.76
N SER A 880 -3.12 -15.54 -17.43
CA SER A 880 -3.68 -16.45 -18.44
C SER A 880 -3.13 -17.87 -18.35
N TRP A 881 -3.96 -18.85 -18.73
CA TRP A 881 -3.56 -20.25 -18.93
C TRP A 881 -3.00 -20.47 -20.34
N LYS A 882 -2.03 -21.38 -20.45
CA LYS A 882 -1.39 -21.81 -21.69
C LYS A 882 -1.22 -23.34 -21.68
N ASP A 883 -1.54 -24.00 -22.78
CA ASP A 883 -1.31 -25.44 -22.95
C ASP A 883 0.17 -25.76 -23.13
N LEU A 884 0.63 -26.85 -22.53
CA LEU A 884 1.97 -27.39 -22.72
C LEU A 884 1.90 -28.71 -23.49
N HIS A 885 2.51 -28.75 -24.67
CA HIS A 885 2.62 -29.97 -25.47
C HIS A 885 3.77 -30.84 -24.94
N VAL A 886 3.43 -31.84 -24.13
CA VAL A 886 4.38 -32.79 -23.54
C VAL A 886 3.92 -34.22 -23.83
N THR A 887 4.82 -35.05 -24.37
CA THR A 887 4.60 -36.48 -24.61
C THR A 887 5.58 -37.28 -23.74
N PRO A 888 5.28 -37.46 -22.44
CA PRO A 888 6.24 -38.09 -21.53
C PRO A 888 6.31 -39.61 -21.77
N ASP A 889 7.51 -40.17 -21.68
CA ASP A 889 7.75 -41.63 -21.58
C ASP A 889 7.67 -42.14 -20.13
N TRP A 890 7.23 -41.26 -19.21
CA TRP A 890 7.07 -41.47 -17.77
C TRP A 890 5.69 -41.00 -17.30
N GLU A 891 5.30 -41.38 -16.10
CA GLU A 891 4.01 -41.03 -15.49
C GLU A 891 4.15 -40.65 -14.03
N ILE A 892 3.43 -39.60 -13.59
CA ILE A 892 3.34 -39.22 -12.18
C ILE A 892 2.08 -39.88 -11.61
N MET A 893 2.26 -40.91 -10.77
CA MET A 893 1.16 -41.70 -10.23
C MET A 893 0.47 -41.00 -9.03
N PRO A 894 -0.87 -40.85 -9.02
CA PRO A 894 -1.63 -40.48 -7.83
C PRO A 894 -1.35 -41.43 -6.65
N PRO A 895 -1.17 -40.96 -5.39
CA PRO A 895 -1.34 -39.59 -4.87
C PRO A 895 -0.03 -38.77 -4.74
N ARG A 896 1.01 -39.05 -5.55
CA ARG A 896 2.33 -38.38 -5.43
C ARG A 896 2.23 -36.86 -5.64
N ARG A 897 2.90 -36.09 -4.78
CA ARG A 897 2.90 -34.61 -4.77
C ARG A 897 4.28 -34.07 -5.16
N GLY A 898 4.29 -32.92 -5.81
CA GLY A 898 5.51 -32.18 -6.12
C GLY A 898 5.97 -31.30 -4.96
N VAL A 899 7.27 -31.06 -4.87
CA VAL A 899 7.88 -30.11 -3.93
C VAL A 899 8.70 -29.08 -4.69
N SER A 900 8.48 -27.81 -4.37
CA SER A 900 9.17 -26.70 -5.01
C SER A 900 10.47 -26.37 -4.27
N LEU A 901 11.55 -26.23 -5.03
CA LEU A 901 12.88 -25.88 -4.55
C LEU A 901 13.53 -24.95 -5.57
N LYS A 902 13.99 -23.78 -5.12
CA LYS A 902 14.72 -22.79 -5.95
C LYS A 902 13.97 -22.43 -7.24
N GLY A 903 12.66 -22.24 -7.14
CA GLY A 903 11.78 -21.84 -8.24
C GLY A 903 11.26 -22.96 -9.14
N ASN A 904 11.83 -24.17 -9.04
CA ASN A 904 11.39 -25.33 -9.83
C ASN A 904 10.66 -26.35 -8.95
N THR A 905 9.82 -27.20 -9.56
CA THR A 905 9.10 -28.26 -8.82
C THR A 905 9.57 -29.64 -9.24
N TYR A 906 9.82 -30.50 -8.25
CA TYR A 906 10.30 -31.86 -8.44
C TYR A 906 9.19 -32.87 -8.06
N PHE A 907 9.01 -33.90 -8.88
CA PHE A 907 7.98 -34.93 -8.72
C PHE A 907 8.56 -36.35 -8.79
N PRO A 908 8.08 -37.29 -7.96
CA PRO A 908 8.38 -38.72 -8.17
C PRO A 908 7.55 -39.26 -9.34
N ALA A 909 8.22 -39.78 -10.37
CA ALA A 909 7.63 -40.32 -11.60
C ALA A 909 8.04 -41.79 -11.82
N GLN A 910 7.30 -42.51 -12.67
CA GLN A 910 7.58 -43.90 -13.06
C GLN A 910 7.77 -44.02 -14.56
N LYS A 911 8.86 -44.68 -14.98
CA LYS A 911 9.07 -45.08 -16.37
C LYS A 911 8.49 -46.47 -16.60
N ARG A 912 7.66 -46.64 -17.63
CA ARG A 912 7.06 -47.94 -17.99
C ARG A 912 7.92 -48.64 -19.06
N THR A 913 8.47 -49.81 -18.75
CA THR A 913 9.23 -50.61 -19.72
C THR A 913 8.44 -51.88 -20.11
N ILE A 914 8.21 -52.08 -21.41
CA ILE A 914 7.59 -53.30 -21.94
C ILE A 914 8.69 -54.36 -22.12
N ALA A 915 8.61 -55.46 -21.38
CA ALA A 915 9.45 -56.65 -21.63
C ALA A 915 8.56 -57.79 -22.18
N GLY A 916 8.80 -58.23 -23.42
CA GLY A 916 8.33 -59.53 -23.96
C GLY A 916 9.38 -60.62 -23.63
N VAL A 917 9.06 -61.91 -23.45
CA VAL A 917 8.27 -62.84 -24.28
C VAL A 917 7.53 -63.87 -23.41
N GLY A 918 6.28 -64.25 -23.77
CA GLY A 918 5.48 -65.29 -23.11
C GLY A 918 4.21 -64.75 -22.42
N THR A 919 3.17 -65.57 -22.27
CA THR A 919 1.75 -65.23 -21.94
C THR A 919 1.47 -64.52 -20.59
N ARG A 920 2.46 -63.91 -19.94
CA ARG A 920 2.29 -62.95 -18.85
C ARG A 920 3.11 -61.69 -19.13
N ARG A 921 2.44 -60.59 -19.48
CA ARG A 921 3.05 -59.25 -19.50
C ARG A 921 3.54 -58.89 -18.09
N ILE A 922 4.84 -58.88 -17.86
CA ILE A 922 5.43 -58.30 -16.65
C ILE A 922 5.80 -56.86 -16.98
N ILE A 923 5.07 -55.90 -16.41
CA ILE A 923 5.41 -54.47 -16.49
C ILE A 923 6.51 -54.22 -15.46
N LYS A 924 7.74 -53.94 -15.89
CA LYS A 924 8.77 -53.39 -15.00
C LYS A 924 8.59 -51.87 -14.96
N SER A 925 8.35 -51.31 -13.78
CA SER A 925 8.30 -49.87 -13.51
C SER A 925 9.53 -49.46 -12.72
N GLU A 926 10.24 -48.44 -13.18
CA GLU A 926 11.37 -47.83 -12.44
C GLU A 926 11.00 -46.40 -12.03
N ASP A 927 11.23 -46.05 -10.75
CA ASP A 927 10.92 -44.77 -10.13
C ASP A 927 12.08 -43.80 -10.32
N PHE A 928 11.77 -42.59 -10.75
CA PHE A 928 12.70 -41.49 -10.97
C PHE A 928 12.14 -40.20 -10.36
N LEU A 929 12.99 -39.16 -10.29
CA LEU A 929 12.57 -37.80 -10.02
C LEU A 929 12.53 -37.02 -11.34
N VAL A 930 11.45 -36.29 -11.60
CA VAL A 930 11.35 -35.37 -12.75
C VAL A 930 11.20 -33.95 -12.25
N CYS A 931 11.97 -33.02 -12.84
CA CYS A 931 11.91 -31.59 -12.54
C CYS A 931 11.07 -30.87 -13.60
N PHE A 932 10.16 -30.00 -13.19
CA PHE A 932 9.58 -29.01 -14.08
C PHE A 932 10.32 -27.67 -13.90
N ASP A 933 10.98 -27.22 -14.97
CA ASP A 933 11.72 -25.97 -15.03
C ASP A 933 10.74 -24.84 -15.43
N PHE A 934 10.37 -23.98 -14.48
CA PHE A 934 9.42 -22.88 -14.73
C PHE A 934 10.02 -21.74 -15.55
N THR A 935 11.35 -21.64 -15.61
CA THR A 935 12.03 -20.68 -16.49
C THR A 935 11.94 -21.12 -17.94
N ARG A 936 12.11 -22.42 -18.21
CA ARG A 936 12.08 -22.98 -19.57
C ARG A 936 10.72 -23.57 -19.97
N GLU A 937 9.76 -23.57 -19.05
CA GLU A 937 8.42 -24.15 -19.18
C GLU A 937 8.44 -25.60 -19.70
N ARG A 938 9.38 -26.42 -19.21
CA ARG A 938 9.57 -27.80 -19.68
C ARG A 938 10.02 -28.76 -18.58
N PHE A 939 9.71 -30.04 -18.77
CA PHE A 939 10.27 -31.10 -17.93
C PHE A 939 11.74 -31.38 -18.28
N GLY A 940 12.56 -31.54 -17.24
CA GLY A 940 13.96 -31.94 -17.33
C GLY A 940 14.14 -33.45 -17.53
N PRO A 941 15.40 -33.94 -17.56
CA PRO A 941 15.69 -35.36 -17.66
C PRO A 941 15.20 -36.14 -16.42
N LEU A 942 15.07 -37.47 -16.56
CA LEU A 942 14.81 -38.35 -15.44
C LEU A 942 16.03 -38.40 -14.52
N LEU A 943 15.85 -37.99 -13.28
CA LEU A 943 16.89 -37.94 -12.26
C LEU A 943 16.81 -39.20 -11.38
N PRO A 944 17.95 -39.83 -11.05
CA PRO A 944 17.97 -41.03 -10.22
C PRO A 944 17.55 -40.75 -8.76
N LEU A 945 16.75 -41.65 -8.20
CA LEU A 945 16.46 -41.71 -6.76
C LEU A 945 17.62 -42.42 -6.03
N PRO A 946 17.76 -42.28 -4.69
CA PRO A 946 18.84 -42.90 -3.93
C PRO A 946 18.75 -44.45 -3.84
N PHE A 947 17.76 -45.06 -4.49
CA PHE A 947 17.45 -46.50 -4.45
C PHE A 947 16.99 -46.99 -5.82
N HIS A 948 17.20 -48.28 -6.10
CA HIS A 948 16.72 -48.94 -7.31
C HIS A 948 15.39 -49.66 -7.06
N SER A 949 14.38 -49.31 -7.86
CA SER A 949 12.99 -49.75 -7.69
C SER A 949 12.59 -50.86 -8.68
N TYR A 950 13.26 -52.01 -8.70
CA TYR A 950 12.85 -53.08 -9.61
C TYR A 950 11.76 -53.96 -8.97
N ASN A 951 10.54 -53.96 -9.55
CA ASN A 951 9.43 -54.91 -9.26
C ASN A 951 8.71 -54.80 -7.89
N VAL A 952 8.70 -53.65 -7.20
CA VAL A 952 8.05 -53.51 -5.88
C VAL A 952 7.04 -52.35 -5.86
N ARG A 953 5.94 -52.48 -5.10
CA ARG A 953 5.05 -51.34 -4.77
C ARG A 953 5.79 -50.41 -3.82
N LEU A 954 6.32 -49.30 -4.32
CA LEU A 954 7.11 -48.33 -3.55
C LEU A 954 6.35 -47.02 -3.33
N PHE A 955 6.51 -46.45 -2.15
CA PHE A 955 6.00 -45.12 -1.80
C PHE A 955 7.18 -44.17 -1.55
N VAL A 956 7.20 -43.09 -2.33
CA VAL A 956 8.23 -42.05 -2.30
C VAL A 956 7.54 -40.73 -1.98
N TYR A 957 7.99 -40.05 -0.92
CA TYR A 957 7.51 -38.74 -0.53
C TYR A 957 8.65 -37.75 -0.52
N LEU A 958 8.35 -36.49 -0.87
CA LEU A 958 9.33 -35.41 -0.95
C LEU A 958 9.07 -34.37 0.14
N SER A 959 10.13 -33.73 0.60
CA SER A 959 10.10 -32.53 1.44
C SER A 959 11.31 -31.65 1.14
N CYS A 960 11.35 -30.44 1.69
CA CYS A 960 12.48 -29.52 1.55
C CYS A 960 13.11 -29.24 2.91
N VAL A 961 14.45 -29.16 2.94
CA VAL A 961 15.25 -28.85 4.12
C VAL A 961 15.88 -27.48 3.93
N ARG A 962 15.47 -26.52 4.79
CA ARG A 962 15.97 -25.14 4.83
C ARG A 962 15.92 -24.39 3.48
N ASP A 963 14.97 -24.74 2.62
CA ASP A 963 14.81 -24.19 1.25
C ASP A 963 16.03 -24.37 0.32
N ASP A 964 16.99 -25.23 0.70
CA ASP A 964 18.25 -25.42 -0.03
C ASP A 964 18.48 -26.85 -0.54
N GLN A 965 17.92 -27.85 0.15
CA GLN A 965 18.06 -29.27 -0.16
C GLN A 965 16.69 -29.94 -0.33
N LEU A 966 16.64 -30.97 -1.16
CA LEU A 966 15.48 -31.87 -1.29
C LEU A 966 15.67 -33.08 -0.36
N ALA A 967 14.61 -33.49 0.32
CA ALA A 967 14.58 -34.71 1.11
C ALA A 967 13.62 -35.73 0.50
N VAL A 968 14.01 -36.99 0.56
CA VAL A 968 13.20 -38.15 0.15
C VAL A 968 12.96 -39.03 1.35
N LEU A 969 11.69 -39.37 1.54
CA LEU A 969 11.23 -40.45 2.40
C LEU A 969 10.85 -41.63 1.52
N TYR A 970 11.44 -42.78 1.79
CA TYR A 970 11.24 -44.02 1.06
C TYR A 970 10.76 -45.13 1.98
N GLN A 971 9.77 -45.91 1.53
CA GLN A 971 9.27 -47.07 2.24
C GLN A 971 9.09 -48.28 1.32
N ARG A 972 9.59 -49.43 1.78
CA ARG A 972 9.50 -50.73 1.11
C ARG A 972 8.37 -51.58 1.74
N LEU A 973 7.57 -52.28 0.91
CA LEU A 973 6.38 -53.03 1.37
C LEU A 973 6.48 -54.56 1.27
N ASP A 974 7.56 -55.10 0.72
CA ASP A 974 7.79 -56.54 0.53
C ASP A 974 8.50 -57.20 1.71
N THR A 975 9.05 -56.43 2.65
CA THR A 975 9.66 -56.91 3.89
C THR A 975 8.64 -56.83 5.04
N TYR A 976 8.52 -57.91 5.84
CA TYR A 976 7.65 -57.95 7.03
C TYR A 976 7.99 -56.89 8.09
N ASP A 977 9.13 -56.18 7.94
CA ASP A 977 9.65 -55.19 8.88
C ASP A 977 9.18 -53.74 8.62
N GLY A 978 8.60 -53.44 7.45
CA GLY A 978 8.08 -52.11 7.12
C GLY A 978 9.16 -51.01 7.05
N THR A 979 10.37 -51.32 6.61
CA THR A 979 11.52 -50.40 6.65
C THR A 979 11.27 -49.05 5.95
N ILE A 980 11.59 -47.96 6.67
CA ILE A 980 11.53 -46.57 6.21
C ILE A 980 12.93 -45.95 6.23
N GLU A 981 13.28 -45.23 5.17
CA GLU A 981 14.58 -44.55 5.01
C GLU A 981 14.40 -43.08 4.61
N PHE A 982 15.30 -42.23 5.11
CA PHE A 982 15.36 -40.80 4.76
C PHE A 982 16.71 -40.47 4.12
N CYS A 983 16.66 -39.79 2.98
CA CYS A 983 17.83 -39.26 2.29
C CYS A 983 17.64 -37.76 2.02
N VAL A 984 18.74 -37.00 2.03
CA VAL A 984 18.77 -35.57 1.69
C VAL A 984 19.73 -35.35 0.54
N THR A 985 19.46 -34.40 -0.35
CA THR A 985 20.36 -34.15 -1.48
C THR A 985 21.66 -33.50 -1.03
N ASP A 986 22.78 -34.00 -1.53
CA ASP A 986 24.08 -33.32 -1.48
C ASP A 986 24.15 -32.23 -2.54
N LYS A 987 23.76 -32.58 -3.78
CA LYS A 987 23.66 -31.70 -4.92
C LYS A 987 22.30 -31.88 -5.59
N ILE A 988 21.67 -30.77 -5.97
CA ILE A 988 20.42 -30.77 -6.72
C ILE A 988 20.44 -29.62 -7.74
N ASP A 989 20.17 -29.96 -8.99
CA ASP A 989 20.01 -29.06 -10.14
C ASP A 989 18.83 -29.60 -10.98
N PRO A 990 18.18 -28.79 -11.85
CA PRO A 990 17.14 -29.31 -12.74
C PRO A 990 17.56 -30.51 -13.60
N ASN A 991 18.87 -30.74 -13.83
CA ASN A 991 19.38 -31.82 -14.67
C ASN A 991 20.26 -32.85 -13.93
N ALA A 992 20.53 -32.69 -12.64
CA ALA A 992 21.41 -33.58 -11.89
C ALA A 992 21.05 -33.64 -10.41
N VAL A 993 21.19 -34.82 -9.80
CA VAL A 993 20.98 -35.02 -8.36
C VAL A 993 22.00 -36.01 -7.79
N SER A 994 22.45 -35.75 -6.56
CA SER A 994 23.17 -36.72 -5.72
C SER A 994 22.59 -36.69 -4.30
N TRP A 995 22.65 -37.84 -3.63
CA TRP A 995 21.97 -38.07 -2.35
C TRP A 995 22.95 -38.43 -1.25
N ASN A 996 22.77 -37.81 -0.09
CA ASN A 996 23.38 -38.19 1.16
C ASN A 996 22.34 -38.90 2.03
N PHE A 997 22.81 -39.95 2.68
CA PHE A 997 21.99 -40.72 3.60
C PHE A 997 21.72 -39.93 4.89
N PHE A 998 20.48 -39.91 5.38
CA PHE A 998 20.13 -39.23 6.63
C PHE A 998 19.77 -40.20 7.77
N LEU A 999 18.88 -41.17 7.54
CA LEU A 999 18.41 -42.08 8.61
C LEU A 999 17.99 -43.46 8.09
N LYS A 1000 18.43 -44.53 8.78
CA LYS A 1000 18.13 -45.94 8.46
C LYS A 1000 17.18 -46.57 9.48
N GLN A 1001 16.10 -47.16 8.97
CA GLN A 1001 15.36 -48.27 9.56
C GLN A 1001 14.72 -48.02 10.94
N VAL A 1002 13.46 -47.56 10.93
CA VAL A 1002 12.54 -47.76 12.05
C VAL A 1002 11.76 -49.05 11.82
N ILE A 1003 12.02 -50.08 12.62
CA ILE A 1003 11.34 -51.37 12.51
C ILE A 1003 9.93 -51.25 13.10
N GLY A 1004 8.91 -51.68 12.37
CA GLY A 1004 7.53 -51.75 12.85
C GLY A 1004 6.67 -50.49 12.66
N PHE A 1005 7.19 -49.44 12.03
CA PHE A 1005 6.42 -48.24 11.65
C PHE A 1005 6.18 -48.24 10.13
N THR A 1006 4.96 -47.97 9.67
CA THR A 1006 4.62 -47.91 8.23
C THR A 1006 3.78 -46.68 7.93
N VAL A 1007 4.19 -45.88 6.94
CA VAL A 1007 3.48 -44.67 6.51
C VAL A 1007 2.42 -45.04 5.47
N LYS A 1008 1.21 -44.51 5.63
CA LYS A 1008 0.12 -44.76 4.68
C LYS A 1008 0.35 -44.04 3.34
N PRO A 1009 -0.06 -44.65 2.20
CA PRO A 1009 0.07 -44.09 0.85
C PRO A 1009 -0.39 -42.64 0.67
N CYS A 1010 -1.39 -42.22 1.46
CA CYS A 1010 -2.04 -40.91 1.36
C CYS A 1010 -1.57 -39.91 2.44
N ALA A 1011 -0.64 -40.32 3.32
CA ALA A 1011 -0.32 -39.61 4.56
C ALA A 1011 1.07 -38.97 4.61
N GLY A 1012 2.03 -39.41 3.77
CA GLY A 1012 3.44 -39.10 3.93
C GLY A 1012 3.83 -37.63 3.69
N SER A 1013 3.53 -36.75 4.64
CA SER A 1013 4.18 -35.44 4.77
C SER A 1013 5.14 -35.46 5.95
N PHE A 1014 6.32 -34.88 5.77
CA PHE A 1014 7.39 -34.90 6.77
C PHE A 1014 8.30 -33.69 6.64
N PHE A 1015 9.08 -33.41 7.68
CA PHE A 1015 10.23 -32.50 7.60
C PHE A 1015 11.43 -33.09 8.36
N ILE A 1016 12.62 -32.58 8.04
CA ILE A 1016 13.88 -33.00 8.67
C ILE A 1016 14.50 -31.80 9.39
N ASP A 1017 14.89 -32.02 10.64
CA ASP A 1017 15.76 -31.11 11.39
C ASP A 1017 17.17 -31.71 11.48
N GLN A 1018 18.09 -31.16 10.69
CA GLN A 1018 19.48 -31.62 10.62
C GLN A 1018 20.29 -31.32 11.87
N GLU A 1019 19.96 -30.27 12.62
CA GLU A 1019 20.68 -29.90 13.86
C GLU A 1019 20.32 -30.84 14.99
N LYS A 1020 19.03 -31.15 15.13
CA LYS A 1020 18.53 -32.10 16.12
C LYS A 1020 18.68 -33.55 15.69
N LYS A 1021 19.06 -33.80 14.43
CA LYS A 1021 19.21 -35.13 13.82
C LYS A 1021 17.94 -35.97 13.90
N VAL A 1022 16.78 -35.34 13.64
CA VAL A 1022 15.47 -35.98 13.68
C VAL A 1022 14.66 -35.72 12.40
N ALA A 1023 13.79 -36.66 12.07
CA ALA A 1023 12.73 -36.50 11.07
C ALA A 1023 11.37 -36.56 11.78
N VAL A 1024 10.43 -35.70 11.37
CA VAL A 1024 9.06 -35.70 11.89
C VAL A 1024 8.11 -36.07 10.78
N VAL A 1025 7.38 -37.18 10.94
CA VAL A 1025 6.43 -37.73 9.96
C VAL A 1025 5.00 -37.59 10.47
N PHE A 1026 4.11 -37.05 9.65
CA PHE A 1026 2.70 -36.88 9.98
C PHE A 1026 1.88 -38.02 9.35
N ASP A 1027 1.08 -38.73 10.15
CA ASP A 1027 0.20 -39.81 9.69
C ASP A 1027 -1.03 -39.96 10.63
N LEU A 1028 -1.90 -40.95 10.38
CA LEU A 1028 -2.99 -41.37 11.25
C LEU A 1028 -2.55 -42.52 12.17
N ASP A 1029 -2.95 -42.49 13.45
CA ASP A 1029 -2.68 -43.59 14.39
C ASP A 1029 -3.43 -44.87 13.98
N VAL A 1030 -2.69 -45.98 13.86
CA VAL A 1030 -3.21 -47.28 13.40
C VAL A 1030 -3.30 -48.32 14.53
N TYR A 1031 -2.76 -48.06 15.73
CA TYR A 1031 -2.55 -49.12 16.73
C TYR A 1031 -3.77 -49.56 17.54
N LYS A 1032 -4.92 -48.88 17.43
CA LYS A 1032 -6.16 -49.28 18.13
C LYS A 1032 -7.19 -49.84 17.15
N LYS A 1033 -7.17 -51.16 16.93
CA LYS A 1033 -8.13 -51.92 16.09
C LYS A 1033 -9.62 -51.84 16.54
N VAL A 1034 -9.97 -51.04 17.55
CA VAL A 1034 -11.28 -51.12 18.25
C VAL A 1034 -11.99 -49.77 18.46
N LYS A 1035 -11.64 -48.68 17.76
CA LYS A 1035 -12.39 -47.40 17.93
C LYS A 1035 -12.91 -46.84 16.59
N GLN A 1036 -14.15 -46.37 16.63
CA GLN A 1036 -14.82 -45.57 15.58
C GLN A 1036 -14.10 -44.22 15.28
N CYS A 1037 -13.02 -43.87 15.98
CA CYS A 1037 -12.33 -42.59 15.86
C CYS A 1037 -10.83 -42.79 15.59
N ARG A 1038 -10.29 -42.06 14.61
CA ARG A 1038 -8.86 -42.00 14.25
C ARG A 1038 -8.24 -40.69 14.75
N TYR A 1039 -6.94 -40.69 15.05
CA TYR A 1039 -6.20 -39.49 15.46
C TYR A 1039 -5.10 -39.19 14.45
N GLN A 1040 -4.91 -37.91 14.14
CA GLN A 1040 -3.74 -37.40 13.44
C GLN A 1040 -2.57 -37.37 14.42
N THR A 1041 -1.39 -37.83 13.99
CA THR A 1041 -0.21 -38.01 14.85
C THR A 1041 1.05 -37.52 14.15
N ALA A 1042 1.96 -36.89 14.90
CA ALA A 1042 3.31 -36.56 14.47
C ALA A 1042 4.32 -37.52 15.12
N HIS A 1043 5.04 -38.29 14.31
CA HIS A 1043 6.05 -39.26 14.72
C HIS A 1043 7.44 -38.64 14.57
N ILE A 1044 8.11 -38.41 15.70
CA ILE A 1044 9.47 -37.89 15.80
C ILE A 1044 10.43 -39.08 15.82
N ILE A 1045 11.36 -39.11 14.85
CA ILE A 1045 12.28 -40.22 14.61
C ILE A 1045 13.72 -39.68 14.62
N GLY A 1046 14.56 -40.14 15.54
CA GLY A 1046 15.97 -39.74 15.65
C GLY A 1046 16.95 -40.74 15.04
N GLN A 1047 18.12 -40.26 14.59
CA GLN A 1047 19.19 -41.10 14.02
C GLN A 1047 19.74 -42.16 15.00
N ASP A 1048 19.55 -41.96 16.30
CA ASP A 1048 19.97 -42.83 17.39
C ASP A 1048 18.90 -43.87 17.80
N GLY A 1049 17.82 -43.99 17.03
CA GLY A 1049 16.70 -44.89 17.34
C GLY A 1049 15.64 -44.27 18.25
N TYR A 1050 15.74 -42.97 18.58
CA TYR A 1050 14.70 -42.24 19.30
C TYR A 1050 13.38 -42.26 18.52
N PHE A 1051 12.28 -42.62 19.19
CA PHE A 1051 10.94 -42.62 18.60
C PHE A 1051 9.92 -42.07 19.59
N LYS A 1052 9.20 -41.01 19.21
CA LYS A 1052 8.10 -40.43 20.01
C LYS A 1052 6.94 -40.02 19.12
N SER A 1053 5.72 -40.36 19.54
CA SER A 1053 4.49 -39.99 18.83
C SER A 1053 3.73 -38.93 19.62
N VAL A 1054 3.29 -37.87 18.94
CA VAL A 1054 2.53 -36.76 19.52
C VAL A 1054 1.17 -36.68 18.85
N ASN A 1055 0.08 -36.76 19.63
CA ASN A 1055 -1.28 -36.64 19.12
C ASN A 1055 -1.57 -35.17 18.79
N ILE A 1056 -2.00 -34.89 17.55
CA ILE A 1056 -2.26 -33.53 17.05
C ILE A 1056 -3.76 -33.26 16.81
N GLY A 1057 -4.63 -34.23 17.12
CA GLY A 1057 -6.08 -34.09 17.10
C GLY A 1057 -6.82 -35.31 16.53
N GLN A 1058 -8.13 -35.35 16.73
CA GLN A 1058 -9.00 -36.36 16.13
C GLN A 1058 -9.17 -36.08 14.63
N ALA A 1059 -9.04 -37.10 13.79
CA ALA A 1059 -9.24 -36.99 12.35
C ALA A 1059 -10.75 -36.99 12.00
N ARG A 1060 -11.18 -36.03 11.18
CA ARG A 1060 -12.54 -35.96 10.63
C ARG A 1060 -12.83 -37.16 9.71
N ASP A 1061 -13.95 -37.85 9.95
CA ASP A 1061 -14.53 -38.85 9.06
C ASP A 1061 -15.34 -38.16 7.94
N LEU A 1062 -15.03 -38.48 6.70
CA LEU A 1062 -15.62 -37.93 5.47
C LEU A 1062 -16.76 -38.79 4.93
N GLY A 1063 -17.06 -39.96 5.52
CA GLY A 1063 -18.23 -40.78 5.18
C GLY A 1063 -18.31 -41.33 3.75
N ARG A 1064 -17.24 -41.24 2.95
CA ARG A 1064 -17.24 -41.68 1.53
C ARG A 1064 -17.14 -43.20 1.42
N THR A 1065 -18.28 -43.91 1.43
CA THR A 1065 -18.37 -45.32 0.99
C THR A 1065 -18.54 -45.38 -0.53
N THR A 1066 -17.45 -45.59 -1.28
CA THR A 1066 -17.55 -46.05 -2.68
C THR A 1066 -17.13 -47.51 -2.76
N GLY A 1067 -17.98 -48.35 -3.34
CA GLY A 1067 -17.88 -49.82 -3.36
C GLY A 1067 -16.68 -50.40 -4.11
N VAL A 1068 -15.48 -50.22 -3.57
CA VAL A 1068 -14.25 -50.92 -3.99
C VAL A 1068 -13.73 -51.76 -2.81
N PRO A 1069 -13.35 -53.04 -2.99
CA PRO A 1069 -12.95 -53.90 -1.88
C PRO A 1069 -11.68 -53.41 -1.16
N SER A 1070 -11.65 -53.68 0.14
CA SER A 1070 -10.66 -53.33 1.16
C SER A 1070 -9.20 -53.27 0.70
N SER A 1071 -8.59 -52.08 0.77
CA SER A 1071 -7.18 -51.86 1.16
C SER A 1071 -6.75 -50.39 1.22
N VAL A 1072 -7.58 -49.41 0.85
CA VAL A 1072 -7.24 -47.98 0.93
C VAL A 1072 -8.22 -47.24 1.82
N VAL A 1073 -7.75 -46.79 2.99
CA VAL A 1073 -8.48 -45.98 3.97
C VAL A 1073 -8.78 -44.61 3.35
N LYS A 1074 -9.92 -44.46 2.65
CA LYS A 1074 -10.37 -43.19 2.04
C LYS A 1074 -11.41 -42.42 2.88
N GLY A 1075 -11.63 -42.83 4.13
CA GLY A 1075 -12.65 -42.24 5.00
C GLY A 1075 -12.20 -41.06 5.87
N PHE A 1076 -10.90 -40.82 6.09
CA PHE A 1076 -10.43 -39.81 7.07
C PHE A 1076 -9.48 -38.78 6.44
N CYS A 1077 -9.52 -37.53 6.93
CA CYS A 1077 -8.59 -36.47 6.52
C CYS A 1077 -7.17 -36.74 7.04
N PHE A 1078 -6.18 -36.74 6.14
CA PHE A 1078 -4.76 -36.90 6.52
C PHE A 1078 -4.11 -35.53 6.82
N PRO A 1079 -3.23 -35.44 7.84
CA PRO A 1079 -2.47 -34.22 8.10
C PRO A 1079 -1.40 -34.02 7.01
N LEU A 1080 -1.45 -32.90 6.28
CA LEU A 1080 -0.51 -32.61 5.20
C LEU A 1080 0.30 -31.35 5.51
N VAL A 1081 1.57 -31.51 5.86
CA VAL A 1081 2.49 -30.42 6.21
C VAL A 1081 3.29 -29.95 4.99
N CYS A 1082 3.42 -28.64 4.81
CA CYS A 1082 4.36 -28.02 3.86
C CYS A 1082 5.80 -28.06 4.41
N SER A 1083 6.80 -27.88 3.54
CA SER A 1083 8.16 -27.61 4.01
C SER A 1083 8.21 -26.36 4.90
N SER A 1084 9.33 -26.15 5.60
CA SER A 1084 9.50 -24.99 6.49
C SER A 1084 9.11 -23.69 5.77
N TYR A 1085 8.23 -22.90 6.38
CA TYR A 1085 7.76 -21.67 5.80
C TYR A 1085 8.76 -20.53 6.03
N VAL A 1086 9.17 -19.87 4.95
CA VAL A 1086 9.97 -18.64 5.01
C VAL A 1086 9.12 -17.47 4.50
N PRO A 1087 8.93 -16.41 5.31
CA PRO A 1087 8.20 -15.22 4.90
C PRO A 1087 8.77 -14.57 3.63
N SER A 1088 7.89 -14.06 2.76
CA SER A 1088 8.27 -13.49 1.46
C SER A 1088 7.57 -12.16 1.17
N LEU A 1089 8.30 -11.26 0.51
CA LEU A 1089 7.82 -9.95 0.05
C LEU A 1089 7.16 -9.98 -1.34
N VAL A 1090 6.99 -11.16 -1.94
CA VAL A 1090 6.33 -11.31 -3.24
C VAL A 1090 4.89 -10.77 -3.16
N GLN A 1091 4.62 -9.68 -3.89
CA GLN A 1091 3.29 -9.10 -3.96
C GLN A 1091 2.44 -9.87 -4.97
N LEU A 1092 1.21 -10.21 -4.57
CA LEU A 1092 0.19 -10.71 -5.49
C LEU A 1092 -0.47 -9.48 -6.13
N GLN A 1093 -0.14 -9.16 -7.39
CA GLN A 1093 -0.82 -8.08 -8.13
C GLN A 1093 -2.33 -8.35 -8.17
N ILE A 1094 -3.12 -7.53 -7.48
CA ILE A 1094 -4.58 -7.54 -7.52
C ILE A 1094 -4.97 -6.68 -8.72
N ASN A 1095 -5.23 -7.30 -9.87
CA ASN A 1095 -5.68 -6.55 -11.03
C ASN A 1095 -7.10 -6.03 -10.80
N GLN A 1096 -7.26 -4.72 -11.02
CA GLN A 1096 -8.52 -4.07 -11.37
C GLN A 1096 -9.20 -4.86 -12.51
N PRO A 1097 -10.55 -4.94 -12.55
CA PRO A 1097 -11.24 -5.66 -13.63
C PRO A 1097 -10.85 -5.05 -14.98
N GLN A 1098 -10.23 -5.86 -15.85
CA GLN A 1098 -9.89 -5.48 -17.21
C GLN A 1098 -11.15 -5.09 -17.96
N GLY A 1099 -11.15 -3.87 -18.53
CA GLY A 1099 -12.19 -3.39 -19.42
C GLY A 1099 -12.42 -4.37 -20.58
N ILE A 1100 -13.68 -4.57 -20.90
CA ILE A 1100 -14.18 -5.32 -22.06
C ILE A 1100 -13.44 -4.81 -23.31
N ARG A 1101 -12.53 -5.63 -23.85
CA ARG A 1101 -12.02 -5.43 -25.21
C ARG A 1101 -13.20 -5.66 -26.16
N ASN A 1102 -13.62 -4.59 -26.83
CA ASN A 1102 -14.44 -4.71 -28.03
C ASN A 1102 -13.61 -5.44 -29.09
N GLU A 1103 -13.93 -6.71 -29.34
CA GLU A 1103 -13.56 -7.37 -30.58
C GLU A 1103 -14.34 -6.69 -31.71
N SER A 1104 -13.64 -5.89 -32.52
CA SER A 1104 -14.09 -5.54 -33.85
C SER A 1104 -13.97 -6.78 -34.73
N HIS A 1105 -15.10 -7.22 -35.29
CA HIS A 1105 -15.12 -8.10 -36.44
C HIS A 1105 -14.25 -7.51 -37.58
N ASP A 1106 -13.23 -8.27 -37.98
CA ASP A 1106 -13.08 -8.76 -39.36
C ASP A 1106 -12.51 -10.17 -39.32
#